data_AF-A0A1U7V3K6-F1
#
_entry.id   AF-A0A1U7V3K6-F1
#
_cell.length_a   1.000
_cell.length_b   1.000
_cell.length_c   1.000
_cell.angle_alpha   90.00
_cell.angle_beta   90.00
_cell.angle_gamma   90.00
#
_symmetry.space_group_name_H-M   'P 1'
#
loop_
_entity.id
_entity.type
_entity.pdbx_description
1 polymer ?
#
loop_
_entity_poly.entity_id
_entity_poly.type
_entity_poly.pdbx_seq_one_letter_code
_entity_poly.pdbx_strand_id
1 'polypeptide(L)'
;MIGSEDLVGPWARVSCWTGGARRSAASVRTHTGGVVSTIQPRISCVFAKMVPLSLIIAKPTKSIIDEFSQMHAQSFPLPLLHSIITFIFFLITSSLSYGQENKQLTTCNSSYSCGNIQNTGFPFWGGDRPQECGLPQFELECEANHYPVMKIDGHDFRVLDINGEKQTMRIARKDLEEDICPDRFGNTTLNDALFRYDPDSEAFLLFYDCPFDIPSDWKKFAFSCNINGNSSLGFYPDESFSSFWGPSYPRCEHKVIVPVVMKAFEQFKNEGSTKILELLKQGFDVVFNKSTECIVCEKSGGLCWSETNLTEPTCLCRDRTYSYYCGYVIDQGNKRDIRVKAVVGASAVALTAFVACVIFFLYRRRQKKSDAGSSLISSSILSYPSSITDPEKASHYFGIHVFDYNELQEATSNFDSNKELGEGGFGTVYKGKLRDGRVVAVKRLYENNYKRVEQFRNEVELLTRLHHRNLVTLYGCTSRHSRELLLVYEYIPNGTVADHLHGEHTKPGSLSWNTRMSIAVETASALTYLHNSDVIHRDVKTNNILLDNNFCVKVADFGLSRLFPTDATHVSTAPQGTPGYVDPQYHECYQLTGKSDVYSFGVVLIELISSLPAVDISRHRYEINLSNMAINKIQSNALHELVDPSLGFDSNEKVKLMITAMAELAFQCLQNDRDLRPSMQDVLKDLLGIQSMDKTAGATEKESPGDDVGLLKNNILSLSPDSVIAKWTSSSTSTTSISSTG
;
A
#
# COMPACT_ATOMS: atom_id res chain seq x y z
N MET A 1 28.27 -36.88 31.45
CA MET A 1 27.01 -37.65 31.46
C MET A 1 25.93 -36.60 31.16
N ILE A 2 25.34 -36.52 29.96
CA ILE A 2 24.59 -37.54 29.19
C ILE A 2 23.29 -37.90 29.94
N GLY A 3 22.08 -37.82 29.37
CA GLY A 3 21.61 -37.38 28.03
C GLY A 3 20.24 -36.66 28.15
N SER A 4 19.58 -36.05 27.15
CA SER A 4 19.51 -36.21 25.68
C SER A 4 18.76 -37.45 25.20
N GLU A 5 17.53 -37.27 24.67
CA GLU A 5 16.81 -38.27 23.87
C GLU A 5 15.90 -37.58 22.82
N ASP A 6 16.17 -37.85 21.54
CA ASP A 6 15.31 -37.59 20.38
C ASP A 6 14.73 -38.93 19.87
N LEU A 7 13.59 -38.92 19.15
CA LEU A 7 13.03 -40.15 18.54
C LEU A 7 12.57 -39.93 17.09
N VAL A 8 12.94 -40.86 16.19
CA VAL A 8 12.72 -40.77 14.74
C VAL A 8 12.39 -42.14 14.10
N GLY A 9 11.31 -42.19 13.30
CA GLY A 9 11.02 -43.24 12.30
C GLY A 9 10.42 -44.57 12.81
N PRO A 10 10.21 -45.59 11.94
CA PRO A 10 10.55 -45.64 10.50
C PRO A 10 9.48 -46.25 9.53
N TRP A 11 9.60 -45.91 8.23
CA TRP A 11 9.45 -46.75 7.00
C TRP A 11 8.20 -47.65 6.73
N ALA A 12 7.61 -47.52 5.52
CA ALA A 12 7.27 -48.64 4.59
C ALA A 12 6.75 -48.17 3.20
N ARG A 13 6.79 -49.04 2.17
CA ARG A 13 6.24 -48.82 0.80
C ARG A 13 5.89 -50.16 0.11
N VAL A 14 4.61 -50.44 -0.20
CA VAL A 14 4.15 -51.58 -1.05
C VAL A 14 2.89 -51.18 -1.85
N SER A 15 2.60 -51.86 -2.96
CA SER A 15 1.52 -51.52 -3.93
C SER A 15 0.51 -52.67 -4.17
N CYS A 16 -0.65 -52.30 -4.73
CA CYS A 16 -1.63 -53.15 -5.45
C CYS A 16 -2.48 -54.16 -4.63
N TRP A 17 -3.80 -54.17 -4.88
CA TRP A 17 -4.45 -55.25 -5.64
C TRP A 17 -5.87 -54.90 -6.14
N THR A 18 -6.43 -55.75 -7.00
CA THR A 18 -7.72 -55.58 -7.68
C THR A 18 -8.90 -56.26 -6.96
N GLY A 19 -10.11 -55.70 -7.07
CA GLY A 19 -11.36 -56.38 -6.69
C GLY A 19 -12.50 -56.06 -7.66
N GLY A 20 -13.14 -57.10 -8.22
CA GLY A 20 -14.31 -56.96 -9.10
C GLY A 20 -15.35 -58.04 -8.81
N ALA A 21 -16.63 -57.70 -8.95
CA ALA A 21 -17.76 -58.58 -8.70
C ALA A 21 -18.63 -58.77 -9.97
N ARG A 22 -19.26 -59.95 -10.13
CA ARG A 22 -20.03 -60.31 -11.33
C ARG A 22 -21.02 -61.43 -11.04
N ARG A 23 -22.13 -61.50 -11.82
CA ARG A 23 -23.25 -62.48 -11.75
C ARG A 23 -24.17 -62.24 -10.53
N SER A 24 -25.45 -62.63 -10.52
CA SER A 24 -26.30 -63.41 -11.46
C SER A 24 -27.61 -62.64 -11.74
N ALA A 25 -28.28 -62.68 -12.89
CA ALA A 25 -28.65 -63.77 -13.81
C ALA A 25 -29.78 -64.69 -13.30
N ALA A 26 -31.00 -64.48 -13.81
CA ALA A 26 -32.16 -65.37 -13.76
C ALA A 26 -32.96 -65.22 -15.07
N SER A 27 -33.71 -66.24 -15.51
CA SER A 27 -34.36 -66.24 -16.84
C SER A 27 -35.69 -66.97 -16.89
N VAL A 28 -36.60 -66.50 -17.75
CA VAL A 28 -37.84 -67.22 -18.14
C VAL A 28 -38.03 -67.11 -19.66
N ARG A 29 -38.48 -68.20 -20.30
CA ARG A 29 -38.94 -68.29 -21.72
C ARG A 29 -40.48 -68.43 -21.72
N THR A 30 -41.27 -68.35 -22.80
CA THR A 30 -41.05 -68.52 -24.26
C THR A 30 -42.24 -67.91 -25.03
N HIS A 31 -42.16 -67.77 -26.37
CA HIS A 31 -43.22 -67.71 -27.43
C HIS A 31 -43.00 -66.54 -28.44
N THR A 32 -43.16 -66.67 -29.78
CA THR A 32 -43.03 -67.82 -30.71
C THR A 32 -42.80 -67.31 -32.16
N GLY A 33 -42.07 -68.05 -33.02
CA GLY A 33 -41.72 -67.67 -34.42
C GLY A 33 -40.48 -66.76 -34.52
N GLY A 34 -39.63 -66.77 -35.56
CA GLY A 34 -39.64 -67.41 -36.89
C GLY A 34 -39.71 -66.35 -38.01
N VAL A 35 -38.79 -66.22 -38.99
CA VAL A 35 -37.68 -67.07 -39.51
C VAL A 35 -36.47 -66.19 -39.95
N VAL A 36 -35.33 -66.80 -40.30
CA VAL A 36 -33.98 -66.23 -40.60
C VAL A 36 -33.87 -65.84 -42.12
N SER A 37 -33.21 -64.77 -42.59
CA SER A 37 -31.73 -64.71 -42.78
C SER A 37 -31.10 -63.34 -43.12
N THR A 38 -29.97 -63.09 -42.45
CA THR A 38 -28.64 -62.50 -42.81
C THR A 38 -28.33 -61.75 -44.15
N ILE A 39 -27.35 -60.81 -44.03
CA ILE A 39 -26.34 -60.31 -45.03
C ILE A 39 -26.64 -59.02 -45.88
N GLN A 40 -26.14 -57.89 -45.36
CA GLN A 40 -25.15 -56.97 -45.98
C GLN A 40 -25.55 -56.13 -47.27
N PRO A 41 -24.67 -55.35 -47.96
CA PRO A 41 -24.77 -53.88 -47.96
C PRO A 41 -24.90 -53.18 -49.34
N ARG A 42 -24.73 -51.82 -49.37
CA ARG A 42 -24.69 -50.85 -50.51
C ARG A 42 -26.08 -50.26 -50.90
N ILE A 43 -26.27 -49.07 -51.50
CA ILE A 43 -25.65 -47.73 -51.72
C ILE A 43 -26.67 -46.96 -52.62
N SER A 44 -26.61 -45.62 -52.70
CA SER A 44 -27.16 -44.73 -53.77
C SER A 44 -28.64 -44.28 -53.82
N CYS A 45 -28.81 -42.96 -53.63
CA CYS A 45 -29.27 -41.93 -54.60
C CYS A 45 -30.61 -42.02 -55.38
N VAL A 46 -31.44 -40.97 -55.19
CA VAL A 46 -32.16 -40.18 -56.23
C VAL A 46 -32.16 -38.71 -55.72
N PHE A 47 -31.71 -37.62 -56.39
CA PHE A 47 -31.17 -37.31 -57.73
C PHE A 47 -32.15 -36.72 -58.77
N ALA A 48 -32.47 -35.42 -58.66
CA ALA A 48 -33.16 -34.59 -59.67
C ALA A 48 -32.86 -33.07 -59.46
N LYS A 49 -32.82 -32.18 -60.47
CA LYS A 49 -32.44 -32.29 -61.91
C LYS A 49 -32.19 -30.88 -62.47
N MET A 50 -31.19 -30.67 -63.33
CA MET A 50 -31.00 -29.42 -64.11
C MET A 50 -31.70 -29.51 -65.49
N VAL A 51 -32.03 -28.36 -66.11
CA VAL A 51 -31.85 -28.09 -67.57
C VAL A 51 -31.99 -26.56 -67.86
N PRO A 52 -31.38 -25.99 -68.92
CA PRO A 52 -31.11 -24.54 -69.03
C PRO A 52 -31.70 -23.86 -70.31
N LEU A 53 -31.40 -22.56 -70.50
CA LEU A 53 -31.37 -21.82 -71.79
C LEU A 53 -30.17 -20.84 -71.72
N SER A 54 -29.14 -20.93 -72.58
CA SER A 54 -28.96 -20.24 -73.89
C SER A 54 -28.76 -18.71 -73.82
N LEU A 55 -27.94 -17.99 -74.62
CA LEU A 55 -26.83 -18.23 -75.57
C LEU A 55 -26.58 -16.85 -76.26
N ILE A 56 -25.37 -16.27 -76.19
CA ILE A 56 -24.79 -15.13 -76.97
C ILE A 56 -23.33 -15.05 -76.46
N ILE A 57 -22.24 -15.29 -77.19
CA ILE A 57 -21.76 -14.83 -78.51
C ILE A 57 -21.37 -13.35 -78.55
N ALA A 58 -20.17 -13.06 -78.02
CA ALA A 58 -19.31 -11.96 -78.44
C ALA A 58 -17.87 -12.48 -78.57
N LYS A 59 -17.07 -11.91 -79.49
CA LYS A 59 -15.76 -12.47 -79.89
C LYS A 59 -14.59 -11.85 -79.10
N PRO A 60 -13.48 -12.59 -78.90
CA PRO A 60 -12.20 -11.95 -78.56
C PRO A 60 -11.65 -11.22 -79.79
N THR A 61 -11.45 -9.91 -79.69
CA THR A 61 -10.75 -9.12 -80.72
C THR A 61 -9.24 -9.17 -80.49
N LYS A 62 -8.50 -9.73 -81.45
CA LYS A 62 -7.05 -9.51 -81.58
C LYS A 62 -6.76 -8.00 -81.68
N SER A 63 -5.85 -7.45 -80.86
CA SER A 63 -5.12 -6.20 -81.20
C SER A 63 -3.91 -5.86 -80.30
N ILE A 64 -3.15 -6.85 -79.78
CA ILE A 64 -1.82 -6.58 -79.17
C ILE A 64 -0.78 -7.66 -79.56
N ILE A 65 -0.83 -8.10 -80.83
CA ILE A 65 0.28 -8.79 -81.50
C ILE A 65 0.25 -8.33 -82.96
N ASP A 66 0.90 -7.20 -83.25
CA ASP A 66 1.51 -6.86 -84.57
C ASP A 66 2.24 -5.49 -84.55
N GLU A 67 2.85 -5.10 -83.42
CA GLU A 67 3.73 -3.91 -83.39
C GLU A 67 4.87 -4.04 -82.35
N PHE A 68 5.76 -5.03 -82.53
CA PHE A 68 7.16 -4.95 -82.03
C PHE A 68 8.13 -5.94 -82.73
N SER A 69 7.89 -6.25 -84.01
CA SER A 69 8.74 -7.15 -84.81
C SER A 69 9.98 -6.45 -85.39
N GLN A 70 10.87 -5.92 -84.54
CA GLN A 70 12.29 -5.70 -84.86
C GLN A 70 13.12 -5.24 -83.63
N MET A 71 13.86 -6.16 -83.00
CA MET A 71 15.34 -6.19 -83.02
C MET A 71 15.91 -7.22 -82.03
N HIS A 72 16.80 -8.09 -82.54
CA HIS A 72 17.75 -8.97 -81.84
C HIS A 72 17.28 -9.84 -80.66
N ALA A 73 17.22 -11.15 -80.93
CA ALA A 73 17.18 -12.18 -79.91
C ALA A 73 18.51 -12.33 -79.15
N GLN A 74 18.43 -12.50 -77.83
CA GLN A 74 19.39 -13.28 -77.03
C GLN A 74 18.61 -14.10 -75.98
N SER A 75 19.10 -15.31 -75.71
CA SER A 75 18.34 -16.37 -75.03
C SER A 75 18.30 -16.22 -73.51
N PHE A 76 17.11 -16.08 -72.93
CA PHE A 76 16.87 -16.28 -71.50
C PHE A 76 16.46 -17.72 -71.19
N PRO A 77 16.98 -18.35 -70.12
CA PRO A 77 16.66 -19.73 -69.76
C PRO A 77 15.31 -19.85 -69.04
N LEU A 78 14.29 -20.34 -69.75
CA LEU A 78 12.95 -20.65 -69.22
C LEU A 78 12.86 -21.35 -67.84
N PRO A 79 13.68 -22.39 -67.52
CA PRO A 79 13.51 -23.11 -66.23
C PRO A 79 13.73 -22.24 -64.99
N LEU A 80 14.51 -21.16 -65.08
CA LEU A 80 14.71 -20.23 -63.97
C LEU A 80 13.43 -19.46 -63.63
N LEU A 81 12.65 -19.05 -64.64
CA LEU A 81 11.41 -18.30 -64.42
C LEU A 81 10.32 -19.16 -63.77
N HIS A 82 10.18 -20.42 -64.20
CA HIS A 82 9.25 -21.35 -63.55
C HIS A 82 9.65 -21.67 -62.10
N SER A 83 10.94 -21.85 -61.81
CA SER A 83 11.41 -22.11 -60.44
C SER A 83 11.16 -20.91 -59.51
N ILE A 84 11.29 -19.67 -60.02
CA ILE A 84 10.96 -18.46 -59.26
C ILE A 84 9.44 -18.36 -59.02
N ILE A 85 8.61 -18.65 -60.03
CA ILE A 85 7.15 -18.59 -59.91
C ILE A 85 6.62 -19.64 -58.92
N THR A 86 7.13 -20.89 -58.94
CA THR A 86 6.71 -21.91 -57.97
C THR A 86 7.19 -21.58 -56.56
N PHE A 87 8.39 -21.03 -56.39
CA PHE A 87 8.89 -20.56 -55.09
C PHE A 87 8.04 -19.41 -54.52
N ILE A 88 7.66 -18.44 -55.34
CA ILE A 88 6.73 -17.36 -54.94
C ILE A 88 5.35 -17.93 -54.57
N PHE A 89 4.81 -18.89 -55.35
CA PHE A 89 3.55 -19.53 -55.01
C PHE A 89 3.62 -20.26 -53.66
N PHE A 90 4.72 -20.97 -53.39
CA PHE A 90 4.94 -21.69 -52.13
C PHE A 90 5.01 -20.75 -50.91
N LEU A 91 5.62 -19.56 -51.07
CA LEU A 91 5.64 -18.51 -50.04
C LEU A 91 4.25 -17.88 -49.79
N ILE A 92 3.44 -17.70 -50.84
CA ILE A 92 2.06 -17.21 -50.71
C ILE A 92 1.17 -18.26 -50.03
N THR A 93 1.32 -19.55 -50.35
CA THR A 93 0.52 -20.62 -49.71
C THR A 93 0.92 -20.95 -48.27
N SER A 94 2.10 -20.50 -47.81
CA SER A 94 2.60 -20.76 -46.44
C SER A 94 2.36 -19.61 -45.46
N SER A 95 1.58 -18.59 -45.85
CA SER A 95 1.32 -17.38 -45.05
C SER A 95 -0.15 -17.15 -44.65
N LEU A 96 -0.96 -18.22 -44.54
CA LEU A 96 -2.12 -18.22 -43.63
C LEU A 96 -1.74 -18.94 -42.33
N SER A 97 -1.09 -18.22 -41.42
CA SER A 97 -1.11 -18.59 -40.00
C SER A 97 -2.53 -18.30 -39.49
N TYR A 98 -3.32 -19.35 -39.29
CA TYR A 98 -4.65 -19.23 -38.70
C TYR A 98 -4.47 -18.68 -37.28
N GLY A 99 -4.91 -17.44 -37.05
CA GLY A 99 -4.82 -16.78 -35.76
C GLY A 99 -5.70 -17.50 -34.75
N GLN A 100 -5.13 -18.47 -34.04
CA GLN A 100 -5.81 -19.24 -33.01
C GLN A 100 -6.04 -18.31 -31.82
N GLU A 101 -7.24 -17.70 -31.76
CA GLU A 101 -7.68 -16.91 -30.61
C GLU A 101 -7.41 -17.69 -29.32
N ASN A 102 -6.79 -17.03 -28.33
CA ASN A 102 -6.42 -17.72 -27.11
C ASN A 102 -7.70 -18.21 -26.42
N LYS A 103 -7.86 -19.54 -26.32
CA LYS A 103 -9.00 -20.21 -25.71
C LYS A 103 -9.30 -19.68 -24.29
N GLN A 104 -8.26 -19.29 -23.54
CA GLN A 104 -8.38 -18.69 -22.21
C GLN A 104 -9.13 -17.35 -22.25
N LEU A 105 -8.84 -16.49 -23.25
CA LEU A 105 -9.52 -15.21 -23.44
C LEU A 105 -11.01 -15.40 -23.76
N THR A 106 -11.34 -16.34 -24.65
CA THR A 106 -12.75 -16.65 -24.97
C THR A 106 -13.51 -17.22 -23.77
N THR A 107 -12.83 -17.91 -22.85
CA THR A 107 -13.44 -18.46 -21.63
C THR A 107 -13.61 -17.41 -20.53
N CYS A 108 -12.59 -16.58 -20.23
CA CYS A 108 -12.73 -15.54 -19.20
C CYS A 108 -13.54 -14.30 -19.64
N ASN A 109 -14.04 -14.28 -20.88
CA ASN A 109 -14.96 -13.27 -21.38
C ASN A 109 -16.45 -13.56 -21.03
N SER A 110 -16.77 -14.71 -20.43
CA SER A 110 -18.09 -14.94 -19.83
C SER A 110 -18.19 -14.28 -18.45
N SER A 111 -19.27 -13.56 -18.20
CA SER A 111 -19.59 -13.01 -16.88
C SER A 111 -20.35 -14.02 -16.02
N TYR A 112 -20.21 -13.90 -14.70
CA TYR A 112 -21.09 -14.55 -13.74
C TYR A 112 -22.47 -13.87 -13.71
N SER A 113 -23.53 -14.68 -13.66
CA SER A 113 -24.92 -14.25 -13.57
C SER A 113 -25.74 -15.28 -12.76
N CYS A 114 -26.40 -14.84 -11.69
CA CYS A 114 -27.26 -15.64 -10.82
C CYS A 114 -28.32 -14.76 -10.15
N GLY A 115 -29.61 -15.03 -10.40
CA GLY A 115 -30.70 -14.21 -9.87
C GLY A 115 -30.55 -12.71 -10.18
N ASN A 116 -30.48 -11.89 -9.13
CA ASN A 116 -30.30 -10.43 -9.26
C ASN A 116 -28.86 -10.02 -9.61
N ILE A 117 -27.86 -10.85 -9.30
CA ILE A 117 -26.46 -10.58 -9.62
C ILE A 117 -26.22 -10.93 -11.10
N GLN A 118 -25.79 -9.94 -11.89
CA GLN A 118 -25.67 -10.07 -13.35
C GLN A 118 -24.37 -9.41 -13.83
N ASN A 119 -23.82 -9.90 -14.94
CA ASN A 119 -22.64 -9.32 -15.60
C ASN A 119 -21.39 -9.15 -14.69
N THR A 120 -21.26 -9.98 -13.66
CA THR A 120 -20.17 -9.87 -12.68
C THR A 120 -18.88 -10.51 -13.22
N GLY A 121 -17.74 -9.84 -13.04
CA GLY A 121 -16.42 -10.28 -13.47
C GLY A 121 -15.42 -10.45 -12.32
N PHE A 122 -14.13 -10.43 -12.65
CA PHE A 122 -13.04 -10.51 -11.67
C PHE A 122 -13.22 -9.46 -10.54
N PRO A 123 -13.04 -9.81 -9.25
CA PRO A 123 -12.42 -11.04 -8.72
C PRO A 123 -13.30 -12.30 -8.70
N PHE A 124 -14.60 -12.19 -9.02
CA PHE A 124 -15.55 -13.29 -8.86
C PHE A 124 -15.49 -14.33 -9.99
N TRP A 125 -15.84 -15.57 -9.64
CA TRP A 125 -15.98 -16.72 -10.53
C TRP A 125 -17.06 -17.68 -10.00
N GLY A 126 -17.47 -18.65 -10.82
CA GLY A 126 -18.55 -19.59 -10.51
C GLY A 126 -19.44 -19.87 -11.72
N GLY A 127 -20.27 -20.92 -11.64
CA GLY A 127 -21.12 -21.36 -12.75
C GLY A 127 -20.28 -21.68 -14.01
N ASP A 128 -20.62 -21.08 -15.15
CA ASP A 128 -19.88 -21.23 -16.41
C ASP A 128 -18.57 -20.39 -16.48
N ARG A 129 -18.25 -19.58 -15.47
CA ARG A 129 -17.00 -18.80 -15.37
C ARG A 129 -16.00 -19.54 -14.45
N PRO A 130 -14.94 -20.17 -14.98
CA PRO A 130 -14.07 -21.06 -14.19
C PRO A 130 -13.10 -20.29 -13.29
N GLN A 131 -12.48 -21.03 -12.36
CA GLN A 131 -11.67 -20.49 -11.26
C GLN A 131 -10.52 -19.59 -11.70
N GLU A 132 -9.87 -19.88 -12.83
CA GLU A 132 -8.73 -19.11 -13.32
C GLU A 132 -9.13 -17.69 -13.78
N CYS A 133 -10.44 -17.43 -13.92
CA CYS A 133 -10.99 -16.12 -14.23
C CYS A 133 -11.35 -15.29 -12.98
N GLY A 134 -10.99 -15.75 -11.78
CA GLY A 134 -11.24 -15.07 -10.50
C GLY A 134 -10.15 -15.30 -9.46
N LEU A 135 -10.45 -15.01 -8.20
CA LEU A 135 -9.62 -15.34 -7.04
C LEU A 135 -10.25 -16.51 -6.25
N PRO A 136 -9.47 -17.47 -5.71
CA PRO A 136 -10.02 -18.66 -5.04
C PRO A 136 -11.02 -18.38 -3.91
N GLN A 137 -10.91 -17.23 -3.23
CA GLN A 137 -11.78 -16.81 -2.12
C GLN A 137 -13.05 -16.05 -2.56
N PHE A 138 -13.28 -15.93 -3.88
CA PHE A 138 -14.37 -15.20 -4.50
C PHE A 138 -15.25 -16.11 -5.39
N GLU A 139 -15.40 -17.38 -4.98
CA GLU A 139 -16.33 -18.33 -5.58
C GLU A 139 -17.77 -17.95 -5.25
N LEU A 140 -18.64 -17.94 -6.28
CA LEU A 140 -20.07 -17.70 -6.16
C LEU A 140 -20.86 -18.94 -6.62
N GLU A 141 -21.35 -19.73 -5.66
CA GLU A 141 -22.29 -20.81 -5.91
C GLU A 141 -23.69 -20.23 -6.22
N CYS A 142 -24.41 -20.79 -7.21
CA CYS A 142 -25.73 -20.30 -7.59
C CYS A 142 -26.83 -21.31 -7.22
N GLU A 143 -27.45 -21.13 -6.06
CA GLU A 143 -28.51 -22.01 -5.59
C GLU A 143 -29.83 -21.72 -6.33
N ALA A 144 -30.49 -22.79 -6.79
CA ALA A 144 -31.76 -22.76 -7.51
C ALA A 144 -31.84 -21.78 -8.71
N ASN A 145 -30.71 -21.43 -9.32
CA ASN A 145 -30.56 -20.38 -10.35
C ASN A 145 -30.99 -18.94 -9.93
N HIS A 146 -31.30 -18.73 -8.65
CA HIS A 146 -31.80 -17.44 -8.14
C HIS A 146 -30.94 -16.85 -7.01
N TYR A 147 -30.19 -17.68 -6.28
CA TYR A 147 -29.65 -17.34 -4.98
C TYR A 147 -28.11 -17.49 -4.97
N PRO A 148 -27.35 -16.41 -5.22
CA PRO A 148 -25.89 -16.45 -5.17
C PRO A 148 -25.41 -16.52 -3.72
N VAL A 149 -24.53 -17.48 -3.44
CA VAL A 149 -23.97 -17.80 -2.11
C VAL A 149 -22.45 -17.87 -2.23
N MET A 150 -21.74 -17.42 -1.19
CA MET A 150 -20.28 -17.49 -1.09
C MET A 150 -19.86 -17.95 0.31
N LYS A 151 -18.64 -18.46 0.45
CA LYS A 151 -18.09 -18.96 1.72
C LYS A 151 -16.98 -18.06 2.24
N ILE A 152 -17.14 -17.54 3.45
CA ILE A 152 -16.13 -16.72 4.16
C ILE A 152 -15.94 -17.31 5.55
N ASP A 153 -14.69 -17.54 5.96
CA ASP A 153 -14.27 -18.06 7.28
C ASP A 153 -15.06 -19.28 7.82
N GLY A 154 -15.63 -20.10 6.92
CA GLY A 154 -16.39 -21.31 7.27
C GLY A 154 -17.89 -21.11 7.51
N HIS A 155 -18.43 -19.92 7.19
CA HIS A 155 -19.86 -19.60 7.15
C HIS A 155 -20.32 -19.36 5.70
N ASP A 156 -21.58 -19.73 5.41
CA ASP A 156 -22.24 -19.44 4.13
C ASP A 156 -22.89 -18.04 4.19
N PHE A 157 -22.54 -17.20 3.22
CA PHE A 157 -23.08 -15.85 3.05
C PHE A 157 -23.91 -15.75 1.78
N ARG A 158 -25.11 -15.21 1.91
CA ARG A 158 -26.00 -14.87 0.81
C ARG A 158 -25.56 -13.53 0.24
N VAL A 159 -25.28 -13.47 -1.06
CA VAL A 159 -24.92 -12.22 -1.75
C VAL A 159 -26.19 -11.53 -2.24
N LEU A 160 -26.36 -10.26 -1.85
CA LEU A 160 -27.57 -9.48 -2.10
C LEU A 160 -27.38 -8.43 -3.21
N ASP A 161 -26.20 -7.80 -3.28
CA ASP A 161 -25.80 -6.86 -4.34
C ASP A 161 -24.27 -6.89 -4.55
N ILE A 162 -23.78 -6.59 -5.76
CA ILE A 162 -22.35 -6.40 -6.07
C ILE A 162 -22.19 -5.15 -6.94
N ASN A 163 -21.55 -4.12 -6.39
CA ASN A 163 -21.15 -2.92 -7.12
C ASN A 163 -19.66 -2.98 -7.49
N GLY A 164 -19.37 -3.39 -8.73
CA GLY A 164 -18.00 -3.51 -9.25
C GLY A 164 -17.23 -2.20 -9.41
N GLU A 165 -17.91 -1.05 -9.48
CA GLU A 165 -17.27 0.27 -9.61
C GLU A 165 -16.81 0.83 -8.26
N LYS A 166 -17.65 0.69 -7.23
CA LYS A 166 -17.35 1.08 -5.84
C LYS A 166 -16.52 0.03 -5.11
N GLN A 167 -16.43 -1.18 -5.66
CA GLN A 167 -15.82 -2.35 -5.03
C GLN A 167 -16.53 -2.75 -3.72
N THR A 168 -17.86 -2.56 -3.67
CA THR A 168 -18.70 -2.88 -2.50
C THR A 168 -19.67 -4.01 -2.84
N MET A 169 -19.90 -4.91 -1.90
CA MET A 169 -20.83 -6.04 -2.02
C MET A 169 -21.67 -6.13 -0.75
N ARG A 170 -22.97 -6.40 -0.89
CA ARG A 170 -23.86 -6.60 0.25
C ARG A 170 -24.03 -8.08 0.52
N ILE A 171 -23.80 -8.50 1.77
CA ILE A 171 -23.94 -9.89 2.20
C ILE A 171 -24.77 -10.02 3.48
N ALA A 172 -25.51 -11.13 3.58
CA ALA A 172 -26.20 -11.56 4.79
C ALA A 172 -25.76 -12.98 5.16
N ARG A 173 -25.78 -13.34 6.45
CA ARG A 173 -25.52 -14.72 6.88
C ARG A 173 -26.69 -15.62 6.50
N LYS A 174 -26.42 -16.67 5.71
CA LYS A 174 -27.46 -17.59 5.21
C LYS A 174 -28.13 -18.36 6.35
N ASP A 175 -27.35 -18.74 7.36
CA ASP A 175 -27.81 -19.42 8.58
C ASP A 175 -28.57 -18.51 9.55
N LEU A 176 -28.75 -17.23 9.21
CA LEU A 176 -29.57 -16.24 9.91
C LEU A 176 -30.63 -15.61 8.99
N GLU A 177 -30.88 -16.21 7.82
CA GLU A 177 -31.87 -15.72 6.86
C GLU A 177 -33.30 -16.15 7.27
N GLU A 178 -33.54 -17.44 7.53
CA GLU A 178 -34.91 -17.93 7.83
C GLU A 178 -35.21 -18.13 9.32
N ASP A 179 -34.21 -18.44 10.14
CA ASP A 179 -34.30 -18.58 11.60
C ASP A 179 -33.25 -17.67 12.26
N ILE A 180 -33.50 -17.25 13.50
CA ILE A 180 -32.55 -16.51 14.34
C ILE A 180 -31.57 -17.46 15.05
N CYS A 181 -31.85 -18.76 15.06
CA CYS A 181 -30.99 -19.81 15.58
C CYS A 181 -30.01 -20.31 14.51
N PRO A 182 -28.72 -19.92 14.54
CA PRO A 182 -27.74 -20.50 13.63
C PRO A 182 -27.36 -21.92 14.08
N ASP A 183 -27.13 -22.82 13.12
CA ASP A 183 -26.51 -24.13 13.38
C ASP A 183 -25.11 -24.01 14.03
N ARG A 184 -24.48 -22.83 13.95
CA ARG A 184 -23.16 -22.52 14.49
C ARG A 184 -23.08 -21.13 15.12
N PHE A 185 -22.86 -21.11 16.44
CA PHE A 185 -22.60 -19.91 17.23
C PHE A 185 -21.19 -19.30 17.03
N GLY A 186 -20.68 -19.32 15.80
CA GLY A 186 -19.48 -18.58 15.40
C GLY A 186 -19.79 -17.09 15.22
N ASN A 187 -18.84 -16.22 15.58
CA ASN A 187 -18.92 -14.80 15.23
C ASN A 187 -18.76 -14.62 13.72
N THR A 188 -19.39 -13.59 13.18
CA THR A 188 -19.11 -13.15 11.81
C THR A 188 -17.71 -12.52 11.78
N THR A 189 -16.77 -13.17 11.10
CA THR A 189 -15.44 -12.62 10.81
C THR A 189 -15.27 -12.40 9.31
N LEU A 190 -14.39 -11.47 8.96
CA LEU A 190 -13.91 -11.26 7.60
C LEU A 190 -12.39 -11.31 7.61
N ASN A 191 -11.80 -11.80 6.53
CA ASN A 191 -10.38 -11.70 6.30
C ASN A 191 -10.02 -10.28 5.83
N ASP A 192 -9.48 -9.45 6.73
CA ASP A 192 -9.11 -8.03 6.54
C ASP A 192 -8.20 -7.74 5.32
N ALA A 193 -7.52 -8.76 4.79
CA ALA A 193 -6.69 -8.66 3.59
C ALA A 193 -7.50 -8.68 2.28
N LEU A 194 -8.71 -9.23 2.30
CA LEU A 194 -9.57 -9.45 1.13
C LEU A 194 -10.87 -8.63 1.19
N PHE A 195 -11.49 -8.59 2.37
CA PHE A 195 -12.76 -7.93 2.66
C PHE A 195 -12.61 -7.01 3.87
N ARG A 196 -13.36 -5.91 3.90
CA ARG A 196 -13.48 -5.03 5.08
C ARG A 196 -14.93 -4.64 5.26
N TYR A 197 -15.37 -4.45 6.50
CA TYR A 197 -16.68 -3.88 6.78
C TYR A 197 -16.76 -2.45 6.21
N ASP A 198 -17.92 -2.08 5.65
CA ASP A 198 -18.18 -0.69 5.28
C ASP A 198 -18.32 0.19 6.55
N PRO A 199 -17.82 1.44 6.58
CA PRO A 199 -17.94 2.33 7.73
C PRO A 199 -19.37 2.61 8.23
N ASP A 200 -20.40 2.41 7.41
CA ASP A 200 -21.82 2.48 7.81
C ASP A 200 -22.32 1.19 8.52
N SER A 201 -21.43 0.25 8.87
CA SER A 201 -21.78 -1.03 9.53
C SER A 201 -21.59 -0.99 11.05
N GLU A 202 -22.62 -1.37 11.80
CA GLU A 202 -22.64 -1.46 13.27
C GLU A 202 -22.63 -2.93 13.73
N ALA A 203 -22.10 -3.21 14.93
CA ALA A 203 -21.95 -4.57 15.46
C ALA A 203 -23.19 -5.00 16.28
N PHE A 204 -24.06 -5.81 15.68
CA PHE A 204 -25.23 -6.36 16.37
C PHE A 204 -24.84 -7.60 17.19
N LEU A 205 -25.17 -7.59 18.49
CA LEU A 205 -24.82 -8.65 19.45
C LEU A 205 -26.04 -9.51 19.78
N LEU A 206 -25.98 -10.79 19.41
CA LEU A 206 -26.97 -11.81 19.75
C LEU A 206 -26.41 -12.75 20.82
N PHE A 207 -27.15 -12.94 21.90
CA PHE A 207 -26.83 -13.89 22.98
C PHE A 207 -27.85 -15.03 22.99
N TYR A 208 -27.41 -16.24 23.32
CA TYR A 208 -28.24 -17.46 23.36
C TYR A 208 -27.89 -18.28 24.61
N ASP A 209 -28.82 -19.13 25.04
CA ASP A 209 -28.72 -19.91 26.27
C ASP A 209 -28.41 -19.02 27.50
N CYS A 210 -29.22 -17.98 27.68
CA CYS A 210 -29.15 -17.07 28.82
C CYS A 210 -29.79 -17.71 30.07
N PRO A 211 -29.04 -18.02 31.14
CA PRO A 211 -29.51 -18.81 32.29
C PRO A 211 -30.28 -17.99 33.35
N PHE A 212 -30.98 -16.93 32.94
CA PHE A 212 -31.65 -15.98 33.83
C PHE A 212 -32.93 -15.43 33.19
N ASP A 213 -33.93 -15.12 34.01
CA ASP A 213 -35.14 -14.43 33.57
C ASP A 213 -34.81 -12.99 33.14
N ILE A 214 -35.14 -12.65 31.90
CA ILE A 214 -35.06 -11.27 31.40
C ILE A 214 -36.15 -10.43 32.09
N PRO A 215 -35.82 -9.30 32.76
CA PRO A 215 -36.82 -8.50 33.46
C PRO A 215 -37.86 -7.92 32.50
N SER A 216 -39.05 -7.60 33.02
CA SER A 216 -40.24 -7.20 32.24
C SER A 216 -39.95 -6.22 31.10
N ASP A 217 -39.13 -5.21 31.39
CA ASP A 217 -38.97 -4.02 30.57
C ASP A 217 -38.09 -4.28 29.34
N TRP A 218 -37.26 -5.33 29.39
CA TRP A 218 -36.41 -5.81 28.29
C TRP A 218 -36.95 -7.09 27.62
N LYS A 219 -38.11 -7.64 28.03
CA LYS A 219 -38.73 -8.81 27.35
C LYS A 219 -39.05 -8.55 25.88
N LYS A 220 -39.24 -7.29 25.49
CA LYS A 220 -39.35 -6.84 24.08
C LYS A 220 -38.09 -7.07 23.23
N PHE A 221 -36.96 -7.43 23.84
CA PHE A 221 -35.69 -7.75 23.16
C PHE A 221 -35.30 -9.23 23.30
N ALA A 222 -36.11 -10.02 23.99
CA ALA A 222 -35.95 -11.45 24.11
C ALA A 222 -36.49 -12.18 22.88
N PHE A 223 -35.86 -13.29 22.51
CA PHE A 223 -36.34 -14.22 21.49
C PHE A 223 -36.21 -15.67 21.97
N SER A 224 -37.09 -16.55 21.53
CA SER A 224 -36.99 -17.99 21.77
C SER A 224 -36.06 -18.63 20.74
N CYS A 225 -35.16 -19.51 21.17
CA CYS A 225 -34.34 -20.31 20.26
C CYS A 225 -34.46 -21.81 20.59
N ASN A 226 -34.45 -22.68 19.58
CA ASN A 226 -34.69 -24.12 19.76
C ASN A 226 -33.39 -24.93 19.62
N ILE A 227 -32.56 -24.91 20.66
CA ILE A 227 -31.22 -25.50 20.66
C ILE A 227 -31.32 -26.97 21.10
N ASN A 228 -30.88 -27.89 20.24
CA ASN A 228 -30.95 -29.34 20.44
C ASN A 228 -32.37 -29.89 20.79
N GLY A 229 -33.44 -29.21 20.34
CA GLY A 229 -34.82 -29.58 20.63
C GLY A 229 -35.37 -29.07 21.97
N ASN A 230 -34.62 -28.23 22.68
CA ASN A 230 -35.09 -27.53 23.88
C ASN A 230 -35.21 -26.03 23.61
N SER A 231 -36.33 -25.42 24.02
CA SER A 231 -36.54 -23.98 23.85
C SER A 231 -35.75 -23.21 24.90
N SER A 232 -34.65 -22.57 24.50
CA SER A 232 -33.88 -21.66 25.33
C SER A 232 -34.18 -20.19 25.02
N LEU A 233 -33.62 -19.30 25.85
CA LEU A 233 -33.87 -17.87 25.82
C LEU A 233 -32.67 -17.15 25.22
N GLY A 234 -32.89 -16.49 24.09
CA GLY A 234 -31.96 -15.58 23.45
C GLY A 234 -32.33 -14.11 23.69
N PHE A 235 -31.35 -13.23 23.49
CA PHE A 235 -31.45 -11.81 23.84
C PHE A 235 -30.53 -10.94 22.98
N TYR A 236 -30.93 -9.69 22.72
CA TYR A 236 -30.02 -8.63 22.28
C TYR A 236 -30.11 -7.42 23.21
N PRO A 237 -28.97 -6.81 23.62
CA PRO A 237 -28.97 -5.63 24.47
C PRO A 237 -29.29 -4.36 23.66
N ASP A 238 -29.93 -3.40 24.32
CA ASP A 238 -29.86 -1.99 23.92
C ASP A 238 -28.89 -1.20 24.83
N GLU A 239 -28.70 0.08 24.55
CA GLU A 239 -27.87 0.98 25.35
C GLU A 239 -28.33 1.07 26.82
N SER A 240 -29.65 0.95 27.07
CA SER A 240 -30.20 0.96 28.43
C SER A 240 -29.77 -0.27 29.23
N PHE A 241 -29.79 -1.46 28.61
CA PHE A 241 -29.36 -2.71 29.23
C PHE A 241 -27.87 -2.68 29.59
N SER A 242 -27.02 -2.16 28.71
CA SER A 242 -25.59 -1.94 28.96
C SER A 242 -25.35 -1.00 30.13
N SER A 243 -26.16 0.06 30.28
CA SER A 243 -26.07 0.98 31.42
C SER A 243 -26.53 0.37 32.75
N PHE A 244 -27.40 -0.65 32.72
CA PHE A 244 -27.99 -1.27 33.90
C PHE A 244 -27.09 -2.35 34.54
N TRP A 245 -26.43 -3.19 33.73
CA TRP A 245 -25.54 -4.26 34.21
C TRP A 245 -24.06 -3.85 34.31
N GLY A 246 -23.66 -2.78 33.63
CA GLY A 246 -22.25 -2.36 33.55
C GLY A 246 -21.35 -3.41 32.88
N PRO A 247 -20.05 -3.47 33.20
CA PRO A 247 -19.12 -4.42 32.56
C PRO A 247 -19.36 -5.89 32.94
N SER A 248 -20.23 -6.16 33.93
CA SER A 248 -20.57 -7.51 34.40
C SER A 248 -21.68 -8.13 33.54
N TYR A 249 -21.40 -8.35 32.25
CA TYR A 249 -22.33 -8.99 31.32
C TYR A 249 -22.89 -10.32 31.89
N PRO A 250 -24.21 -10.55 31.81
CA PRO A 250 -24.80 -11.84 32.15
C PRO A 250 -24.19 -12.97 31.31
N ARG A 251 -23.88 -14.11 31.96
CA ARG A 251 -23.23 -15.26 31.31
C ARG A 251 -24.24 -16.12 30.56
N CYS A 252 -24.70 -15.66 29.40
CA CYS A 252 -25.30 -16.55 28.41
C CYS A 252 -24.21 -17.47 27.81
N GLU A 253 -24.54 -18.72 27.47
CA GLU A 253 -23.54 -19.71 27.05
C GLU A 253 -22.92 -19.38 25.68
N HIS A 254 -23.69 -18.73 24.80
CA HIS A 254 -23.26 -18.39 23.44
C HIS A 254 -23.49 -16.90 23.12
N LYS A 255 -22.57 -16.33 22.33
CA LYS A 255 -22.64 -14.96 21.79
C LYS A 255 -22.19 -14.97 20.33
N VAL A 256 -23.03 -14.43 19.45
CA VAL A 256 -22.74 -14.21 18.03
C VAL A 256 -22.78 -12.73 17.73
N ILE A 257 -21.71 -12.21 17.12
CA ILE A 257 -21.66 -10.87 16.55
C ILE A 257 -21.99 -10.96 15.06
N VAL A 258 -22.90 -10.10 14.59
CA VAL A 258 -23.27 -9.95 13.17
C VAL A 258 -23.24 -8.46 12.83
N PRO A 259 -22.53 -8.01 11.78
CA PRO A 259 -22.62 -6.63 11.34
C PRO A 259 -23.98 -6.37 10.68
N VAL A 260 -24.48 -5.15 10.83
CA VAL A 260 -25.73 -4.68 10.22
C VAL A 260 -25.55 -3.23 9.75
N VAL A 261 -26.28 -2.79 8.73
CA VAL A 261 -26.22 -1.38 8.32
C VAL A 261 -26.78 -0.49 9.44
N MET A 262 -25.99 0.47 9.93
CA MET A 262 -26.31 1.37 11.04
C MET A 262 -27.67 2.09 10.84
N LYS A 263 -27.99 2.49 9.61
CA LYS A 263 -29.26 3.14 9.26
C LYS A 263 -30.48 2.22 9.40
N ALA A 264 -30.30 0.91 9.20
CA ALA A 264 -31.34 -0.09 9.45
C ALA A 264 -31.42 -0.43 10.95
N PHE A 265 -30.28 -0.48 11.65
CA PHE A 265 -30.21 -0.71 13.08
C PHE A 265 -30.93 0.39 13.89
N GLU A 266 -30.71 1.68 13.60
CA GLU A 266 -31.39 2.79 14.28
C GLU A 266 -32.92 2.80 14.04
N GLN A 267 -33.39 2.32 12.89
CA GLN A 267 -34.82 2.11 12.66
C GLN A 267 -35.33 0.95 13.53
N PHE A 268 -34.64 -0.20 13.47
CA PHE A 268 -34.97 -1.42 14.20
C PHE A 268 -34.92 -1.28 15.73
N LYS A 269 -34.04 -0.44 16.28
CA LYS A 269 -33.81 -0.18 17.72
C LYS A 269 -35.10 0.12 18.50
N ASN A 270 -36.11 0.65 17.81
CA ASN A 270 -37.43 1.01 18.36
C ASN A 270 -38.49 -0.10 18.25
N GLU A 271 -38.28 -1.15 17.45
CA GLU A 271 -39.33 -2.12 17.08
C GLU A 271 -39.28 -3.45 17.86
N GLY A 272 -38.15 -3.79 18.49
CA GLY A 272 -38.02 -4.98 19.34
C GLY A 272 -37.74 -6.29 18.58
N SER A 273 -37.80 -7.42 19.29
CA SER A 273 -37.35 -8.72 18.79
C SER A 273 -38.17 -9.30 17.63
N THR A 274 -39.37 -8.76 17.37
CA THR A 274 -40.26 -9.17 16.28
C THR A 274 -39.66 -9.00 14.89
N LYS A 275 -38.69 -8.09 14.73
CA LYS A 275 -38.08 -7.72 13.44
C LYS A 275 -36.59 -8.08 13.29
N ILE A 276 -36.00 -8.84 14.21
CA ILE A 276 -34.56 -9.18 14.11
C ILE A 276 -34.24 -9.84 12.76
N LEU A 277 -35.11 -10.75 12.29
CA LEU A 277 -34.97 -11.39 10.98
C LEU A 277 -35.07 -10.39 9.81
N GLU A 278 -35.88 -9.33 9.92
CA GLU A 278 -35.95 -8.29 8.89
C GLU A 278 -34.67 -7.43 8.85
N LEU A 279 -34.01 -7.24 9.99
CA LEU A 279 -32.70 -6.58 10.07
C LEU A 279 -31.60 -7.49 9.48
N LEU A 280 -31.51 -8.74 9.93
CA LEU A 280 -30.47 -9.69 9.49
C LEU A 280 -30.58 -10.01 7.99
N LYS A 281 -31.80 -10.09 7.44
CA LYS A 281 -32.06 -10.25 5.99
C LYS A 281 -31.58 -9.07 5.13
N GLN A 282 -31.46 -7.87 5.68
CA GLN A 282 -30.89 -6.73 4.94
C GLN A 282 -29.37 -6.84 4.79
N GLY A 283 -28.71 -7.60 5.68
CA GLY A 283 -27.27 -7.81 5.67
C GLY A 283 -26.46 -6.55 5.99
N PHE A 284 -25.22 -6.58 5.54
CA PHE A 284 -24.24 -5.50 5.70
C PHE A 284 -23.39 -5.36 4.43
N ASP A 285 -22.81 -4.18 4.26
CA ASP A 285 -21.93 -3.89 3.12
C ASP A 285 -20.47 -4.22 3.46
N VAL A 286 -19.76 -4.84 2.51
CA VAL A 286 -18.33 -5.12 2.59
C VAL A 286 -17.59 -4.54 1.39
N VAL A 287 -16.46 -3.90 1.65
CA VAL A 287 -15.53 -3.42 0.64
C VAL A 287 -14.57 -4.57 0.28
N PHE A 288 -14.53 -4.97 -0.98
CA PHE A 288 -13.62 -6.01 -1.48
C PHE A 288 -12.49 -5.43 -2.33
N ASN A 289 -11.27 -5.96 -2.18
CA ASN A 289 -10.12 -5.40 -2.90
C ASN A 289 -9.94 -6.02 -4.30
N LYS A 290 -10.49 -5.38 -5.34
CA LYS A 290 -10.12 -5.66 -6.73
C LYS A 290 -8.76 -5.03 -7.02
N SER A 291 -7.78 -5.86 -7.37
CA SER A 291 -6.38 -5.44 -7.52
C SER A 291 -6.21 -4.29 -8.53
N THR A 292 -5.28 -3.38 -8.25
CA THR A 292 -4.95 -2.23 -9.10
C THR A 292 -4.46 -2.64 -10.48
N GLU A 293 -3.81 -3.80 -10.57
CA GLU A 293 -3.23 -4.40 -11.76
C GLU A 293 -4.36 -4.86 -12.69
N CYS A 294 -5.38 -5.51 -12.13
CA CYS A 294 -6.59 -5.86 -12.86
C CYS A 294 -7.33 -4.61 -13.39
N ILE A 295 -7.45 -3.54 -12.58
CA ILE A 295 -8.08 -2.28 -13.01
C ILE A 295 -7.33 -1.62 -14.17
N VAL A 296 -5.99 -1.72 -14.22
CA VAL A 296 -5.19 -1.24 -15.36
C VAL A 296 -5.32 -2.18 -16.57
N CYS A 297 -5.36 -3.49 -16.35
CA CYS A 297 -5.60 -4.49 -17.39
C CYS A 297 -6.91 -4.24 -18.15
N GLU A 298 -8.04 -4.11 -17.44
CA GLU A 298 -9.35 -3.86 -18.04
C GLU A 298 -9.36 -2.53 -18.83
N LYS A 299 -8.75 -1.47 -18.28
CA LYS A 299 -8.59 -0.18 -18.97
C LYS A 299 -7.71 -0.24 -20.23
N SER A 300 -6.85 -1.26 -20.35
CA SER A 300 -6.07 -1.54 -21.56
C SER A 300 -6.78 -2.45 -22.57
N GLY A 301 -8.00 -2.90 -22.29
CA GLY A 301 -8.77 -3.80 -23.14
C GLY A 301 -8.44 -5.29 -22.95
N GLY A 302 -7.86 -5.66 -21.81
CA GLY A 302 -7.61 -7.04 -21.40
C GLY A 302 -8.63 -7.57 -20.41
N LEU A 303 -8.49 -8.86 -20.05
CA LEU A 303 -9.28 -9.54 -19.03
C LEU A 303 -8.38 -10.04 -17.91
N CYS A 304 -8.81 -9.88 -16.66
CA CYS A 304 -8.03 -10.35 -15.51
C CYS A 304 -8.12 -11.86 -15.34
N TRP A 305 -7.00 -12.48 -15.01
CA TRP A 305 -6.81 -13.93 -14.89
C TRP A 305 -5.85 -14.23 -13.73
N SER A 306 -6.12 -15.26 -12.95
CA SER A 306 -5.24 -15.72 -11.87
C SER A 306 -4.88 -17.18 -12.08
N GLU A 307 -3.58 -17.50 -12.07
CA GLU A 307 -3.16 -18.89 -11.98
C GLU A 307 -3.48 -19.40 -10.56
N THR A 308 -3.94 -20.65 -10.43
CA THR A 308 -4.67 -21.16 -9.24
C THR A 308 -3.89 -21.22 -7.92
N ASN A 309 -2.63 -20.76 -7.90
CA ASN A 309 -1.75 -20.73 -6.73
C ASN A 309 -1.07 -19.35 -6.51
N LEU A 310 -1.42 -18.31 -7.27
CA LEU A 310 -0.83 -16.98 -7.19
C LEU A 310 -1.86 -15.92 -6.78
N THR A 311 -1.45 -15.00 -5.91
CA THR A 311 -2.25 -13.83 -5.46
C THR A 311 -2.12 -12.61 -6.39
N GLU A 312 -1.29 -12.68 -7.42
CA GLU A 312 -1.08 -11.60 -8.40
C GLU A 312 -1.84 -11.91 -9.71
N PRO A 313 -2.91 -11.16 -10.06
CA PRO A 313 -3.63 -11.39 -11.29
C PRO A 313 -2.86 -10.87 -12.51
N THR A 314 -2.76 -11.72 -13.52
CA THR A 314 -2.17 -11.40 -14.83
C THR A 314 -3.27 -10.89 -15.78
N CYS A 315 -2.87 -10.13 -16.79
CA CYS A 315 -3.73 -9.62 -17.85
C CYS A 315 -3.73 -10.55 -19.07
N LEU A 316 -4.88 -11.14 -19.43
CA LEU A 316 -5.12 -11.80 -20.71
C LEU A 316 -5.42 -10.76 -21.79
N CYS A 317 -4.66 -10.78 -22.89
CA CYS A 317 -4.86 -9.94 -24.06
C CYS A 317 -5.06 -10.80 -25.33
N ARG A 318 -5.45 -10.16 -26.44
CA ARG A 318 -5.74 -10.85 -27.72
C ARG A 318 -4.53 -11.57 -28.35
N ASP A 319 -3.33 -11.15 -27.98
CA ASP A 319 -2.05 -11.66 -28.48
C ASP A 319 -1.33 -12.61 -27.51
N ARG A 320 -1.28 -12.26 -26.20
CA ARG A 320 -0.67 -13.08 -25.13
C ARG A 320 -1.11 -12.61 -23.73
N THR A 321 -0.65 -13.30 -22.69
CA THR A 321 -0.67 -12.80 -21.31
C THR A 321 0.40 -11.74 -21.07
N TYR A 322 0.10 -10.79 -20.18
CA TYR A 322 0.97 -9.71 -19.70
C TYR A 322 0.77 -9.49 -18.21
N SER A 323 1.82 -9.23 -17.44
CA SER A 323 1.70 -9.13 -15.98
C SER A 323 0.81 -7.98 -15.46
N TYR A 324 0.59 -6.90 -16.23
CA TYR A 324 -0.15 -5.71 -15.77
C TYR A 324 -1.12 -5.10 -16.81
N TYR A 325 -0.76 -5.05 -18.10
CA TYR A 325 -1.60 -4.39 -19.12
C TYR A 325 -1.32 -4.85 -20.56
N CYS A 326 -2.33 -4.74 -21.43
CA CYS A 326 -2.22 -4.99 -22.87
C CYS A 326 -1.45 -3.88 -23.59
N GLY A 327 -0.60 -4.28 -24.53
CA GLY A 327 0.19 -3.35 -25.36
C GLY A 327 1.62 -3.12 -24.88
N TYR A 328 2.06 -3.72 -23.76
CA TYR A 328 3.46 -3.65 -23.37
C TYR A 328 4.33 -4.55 -24.24
N VAL A 329 4.90 -4.04 -25.33
CA VAL A 329 5.81 -4.82 -26.19
C VAL A 329 7.15 -5.05 -25.47
N ILE A 330 7.18 -6.03 -24.55
CA ILE A 330 8.43 -6.61 -24.03
C ILE A 330 9.13 -7.30 -25.20
N ASP A 331 10.12 -6.61 -25.74
CA ASP A 331 11.10 -7.11 -26.72
C ASP A 331 12.40 -7.51 -25.99
N GLN A 332 12.23 -8.42 -25.02
CA GLN A 332 13.27 -9.24 -24.42
C GLN A 332 12.81 -10.71 -24.51
N GLY A 333 13.72 -11.62 -24.88
CA GLY A 333 13.46 -13.06 -24.78
C GLY A 333 13.85 -13.92 -25.98
N ASN A 334 13.73 -13.47 -27.24
CA ASN A 334 14.16 -14.32 -28.39
C ASN A 334 14.68 -13.60 -29.65
N LYS A 335 15.54 -12.60 -29.47
CA LYS A 335 16.24 -11.88 -30.56
C LYS A 335 17.35 -12.69 -31.28
N ARG A 336 17.26 -14.02 -31.34
CA ARG A 336 18.26 -14.89 -32.01
C ARG A 336 17.85 -15.53 -33.33
N ASP A 337 16.57 -15.75 -33.62
CA ASP A 337 16.17 -16.43 -34.87
C ASP A 337 15.89 -15.48 -36.05
N ILE A 338 15.23 -14.33 -35.81
CA ILE A 338 14.85 -13.39 -36.89
C ILE A 338 16.09 -12.72 -37.54
N ARG A 339 17.10 -12.33 -36.75
CA ARG A 339 18.32 -11.71 -37.31
C ARG A 339 19.14 -12.67 -38.17
N VAL A 340 19.17 -13.97 -37.87
CA VAL A 340 19.87 -14.97 -38.70
C VAL A 340 19.21 -15.07 -40.07
N LYS A 341 17.88 -15.18 -40.12
CA LYS A 341 17.12 -15.30 -41.37
C LYS A 341 17.23 -14.04 -42.25
N ALA A 342 17.20 -12.85 -41.65
CA ALA A 342 17.42 -11.59 -42.37
C ALA A 342 18.86 -11.46 -42.92
N VAL A 343 19.89 -11.84 -42.14
CA VAL A 343 21.30 -11.77 -42.57
C VAL A 343 21.61 -12.79 -43.67
N VAL A 344 21.04 -14.00 -43.65
CA VAL A 344 21.20 -14.99 -44.74
C VAL A 344 20.57 -14.50 -46.04
N GLY A 345 19.38 -13.88 -45.98
CA GLY A 345 18.75 -13.28 -47.17
C GLY A 345 19.55 -12.09 -47.72
N ALA A 346 19.95 -11.15 -46.86
CA ALA A 346 20.71 -9.97 -47.26
C ALA A 346 22.12 -10.32 -47.79
N SER A 347 22.80 -11.31 -47.19
CA SER A 347 24.13 -11.72 -47.67
C SER A 347 24.08 -12.43 -49.02
N ALA A 348 23.01 -13.17 -49.35
CA ALA A 348 22.84 -13.75 -50.69
C ALA A 348 22.66 -12.67 -51.79
N VAL A 349 21.84 -11.65 -51.52
CA VAL A 349 21.65 -10.50 -52.44
C VAL A 349 22.94 -9.66 -52.53
N ALA A 350 23.63 -9.44 -51.41
CA ALA A 350 24.91 -8.72 -51.40
C ALA A 350 26.02 -9.49 -52.13
N LEU A 351 26.13 -10.82 -51.97
CA LEU A 351 27.11 -11.62 -52.71
C LEU A 351 26.80 -11.64 -54.22
N THR A 352 25.54 -11.80 -54.61
CA THR A 352 25.18 -11.81 -56.04
C THR A 352 25.40 -10.44 -56.69
N ALA A 353 25.05 -9.35 -56.01
CA ALA A 353 25.40 -7.99 -56.45
C ALA A 353 26.92 -7.76 -56.49
N PHE A 354 27.67 -8.21 -55.49
CA PHE A 354 29.13 -8.08 -55.45
C PHE A 354 29.81 -8.88 -56.57
N VAL A 355 29.39 -10.14 -56.80
CA VAL A 355 29.89 -10.98 -57.90
C VAL A 355 29.52 -10.38 -59.26
N ALA A 356 28.31 -9.84 -59.44
CA ALA A 356 27.94 -9.12 -60.66
C ALA A 356 28.82 -7.87 -60.87
N CYS A 357 29.05 -7.08 -59.82
CA CYS A 357 29.97 -5.93 -59.86
C CYS A 357 31.41 -6.34 -60.16
N VAL A 358 31.93 -7.44 -59.59
CA VAL A 358 33.26 -7.97 -59.88
C VAL A 358 33.36 -8.47 -61.33
N ILE A 359 32.36 -9.18 -61.84
CA ILE A 359 32.30 -9.61 -63.25
C ILE A 359 32.27 -8.39 -64.18
N PHE A 360 31.46 -7.37 -63.87
CA PHE A 360 31.40 -6.11 -64.62
C PHE A 360 32.73 -5.32 -64.56
N PHE A 361 33.41 -5.32 -63.41
CA PHE A 361 34.71 -4.67 -63.24
C PHE A 361 35.84 -5.42 -63.95
N LEU A 362 35.79 -6.76 -64.00
CA LEU A 362 36.70 -7.59 -64.78
C LEU A 362 36.44 -7.46 -66.29
N TYR A 363 35.18 -7.34 -66.71
CA TYR A 363 34.79 -7.04 -68.09
C TYR A 363 35.32 -5.65 -68.51
N ARG A 364 35.14 -4.62 -67.68
CA ARG A 364 35.73 -3.29 -67.90
C ARG A 364 37.26 -3.30 -67.89
N ARG A 365 37.91 -4.08 -67.01
CA ARG A 365 39.38 -4.29 -67.04
C ARG A 365 39.87 -4.99 -68.30
N ARG A 366 39.07 -5.85 -68.93
CA ARG A 366 39.38 -6.43 -70.25
C ARG A 366 39.24 -5.42 -71.40
N GLN A 367 38.45 -4.35 -71.23
CA GLN A 367 38.29 -3.28 -72.22
C GLN A 367 39.19 -2.05 -72.00
N LYS A 368 39.93 -1.95 -70.87
CA LYS A 368 40.96 -0.92 -70.65
C LYS A 368 42.34 -1.52 -70.35
N LYS A 369 43.06 -1.87 -71.42
CA LYS A 369 44.53 -1.76 -71.47
C LYS A 369 44.89 -0.40 -72.06
N SER A 370 45.22 0.57 -71.21
CA SER A 370 46.21 1.61 -71.52
C SER A 370 46.65 2.29 -70.24
N ASP A 371 47.98 2.43 -70.09
CA ASP A 371 48.71 3.36 -69.24
C ASP A 371 48.60 3.25 -67.71
N ALA A 372 49.56 3.89 -67.02
CA ALA A 372 50.06 3.48 -65.70
C ALA A 372 50.58 4.67 -64.85
N GLY A 373 50.95 4.36 -63.60
CA GLY A 373 51.42 5.30 -62.56
C GLY A 373 50.44 5.31 -61.37
N SER A 374 50.77 4.92 -60.14
CA SER A 374 51.81 5.40 -59.18
C SER A 374 51.43 6.71 -58.47
N SER A 375 51.52 6.87 -57.15
CA SER A 375 51.81 5.91 -56.05
C SER A 375 51.72 6.61 -54.67
N LEU A 376 51.32 5.89 -53.60
CA LEU A 376 51.39 6.31 -52.18
C LEU A 376 50.43 7.50 -51.85
N ILE A 377 50.08 7.86 -50.60
CA ILE A 377 50.76 7.84 -49.29
C ILE A 377 49.89 7.20 -48.16
N SER A 378 50.51 6.90 -47.02
CA SER A 378 49.94 6.24 -45.83
C SER A 378 49.59 7.22 -44.69
N SER A 379 48.46 6.95 -44.01
CA SER A 379 48.15 6.96 -42.55
C SER A 379 48.81 7.94 -41.54
N SER A 380 48.12 8.09 -40.39
CA SER A 380 48.56 8.70 -39.09
C SER A 380 48.37 10.24 -39.00
N ILE A 381 47.56 10.81 -38.07
CA ILE A 381 47.69 11.00 -36.59
C ILE A 381 48.65 12.18 -36.27
N LEU A 382 48.40 13.16 -35.37
CA LEU A 382 47.47 13.35 -34.23
C LEU A 382 47.09 14.84 -34.05
N SER A 383 45.92 15.19 -33.48
CA SER A 383 45.77 16.35 -32.55
C SER A 383 44.39 16.40 -31.84
N TYR A 384 44.41 16.79 -30.57
CA TYR A 384 43.27 17.25 -29.73
C TYR A 384 43.20 18.81 -29.84
N PRO A 385 42.16 19.57 -29.40
CA PRO A 385 41.16 19.22 -28.38
C PRO A 385 39.69 19.72 -28.59
N SER A 386 38.87 19.56 -27.54
CA SER A 386 37.73 20.42 -27.14
C SER A 386 36.38 20.36 -27.87
N SER A 387 35.44 19.60 -27.30
CA SER A 387 34.06 20.02 -26.99
C SER A 387 33.48 19.04 -25.97
N ILE A 388 33.37 19.39 -24.68
CA ILE A 388 32.14 19.94 -24.09
C ILE A 388 30.89 19.28 -24.70
N THR A 389 30.54 18.09 -24.19
CA THR A 389 29.20 17.53 -24.33
C THR A 389 28.33 18.11 -23.24
N ASP A 390 27.36 18.92 -23.66
CA ASP A 390 26.34 19.60 -22.88
C ASP A 390 25.63 18.66 -21.85
N PRO A 391 25.58 19.01 -20.55
CA PRO A 391 24.87 18.25 -19.53
C PRO A 391 23.38 18.59 -19.40
N GLU A 392 22.85 19.61 -20.10
CA GLU A 392 21.49 20.14 -19.89
C GLU A 392 20.37 19.29 -20.52
N LYS A 393 20.26 18.03 -20.07
CA LYS A 393 19.05 17.23 -20.24
C LYS A 393 18.67 16.35 -19.04
N ALA A 394 18.97 16.82 -17.83
CA ALA A 394 18.36 16.31 -16.61
C ALA A 394 16.82 16.46 -16.70
N SER A 395 16.07 15.36 -16.55
CA SER A 395 14.60 15.42 -16.56
C SER A 395 14.07 15.91 -15.21
N HIS A 396 14.00 17.21 -15.00
CA HIS A 396 13.51 17.82 -13.76
C HIS A 396 12.12 17.29 -13.37
N TYR A 397 12.03 16.63 -12.22
CA TYR A 397 10.79 16.18 -11.62
C TYR A 397 10.48 17.11 -10.44
N PHE A 398 9.41 17.91 -10.52
CA PHE A 398 9.14 19.02 -9.59
C PHE A 398 10.32 19.98 -9.38
N GLY A 399 11.17 20.17 -10.39
CA GLY A 399 12.30 21.09 -10.37
C GLY A 399 13.62 20.53 -9.81
N ILE A 400 13.58 19.48 -8.98
CA ILE A 400 14.80 18.85 -8.45
C ILE A 400 15.50 17.94 -9.46
N HIS A 401 16.77 17.64 -9.19
CA HIS A 401 17.61 16.77 -10.01
C HIS A 401 17.08 15.33 -9.99
N VAL A 402 17.00 14.70 -11.16
CA VAL A 402 16.70 13.27 -11.30
C VAL A 402 17.98 12.51 -11.56
N PHE A 403 18.40 11.73 -10.58
CA PHE A 403 19.58 10.88 -10.64
C PHE A 403 19.27 9.55 -11.36
N ASP A 404 20.26 9.02 -12.08
CA ASP A 404 20.18 7.65 -12.58
C ASP A 404 20.42 6.66 -11.44
N TYR A 405 19.69 5.53 -11.45
CA TYR A 405 19.82 4.52 -10.42
C TYR A 405 21.26 3.97 -10.32
N ASN A 406 21.94 3.77 -11.45
CA ASN A 406 23.28 3.19 -11.47
C ASN A 406 24.34 4.16 -10.92
N GLU A 407 24.11 5.47 -11.04
CA GLU A 407 24.95 6.49 -10.38
C GLU A 407 24.83 6.40 -8.85
N LEU A 408 23.60 6.26 -8.33
CA LEU A 408 23.38 6.10 -6.89
C LEU A 408 23.87 4.75 -6.37
N GLN A 409 23.73 3.67 -7.16
CA GLN A 409 24.32 2.36 -6.86
C GLN A 409 25.85 2.45 -6.80
N GLU A 410 26.51 3.17 -7.71
CA GLU A 410 27.96 3.40 -7.66
C GLU A 410 28.36 4.23 -6.43
N ALA A 411 27.63 5.32 -6.17
CA ALA A 411 27.88 6.24 -5.06
C ALA A 411 27.77 5.57 -3.67
N THR A 412 26.84 4.64 -3.49
CA THR A 412 26.68 3.82 -2.26
C THR A 412 27.50 2.53 -2.29
N SER A 413 28.29 2.28 -3.35
CA SER A 413 29.06 1.04 -3.57
C SER A 413 28.23 -0.24 -3.52
N ASN A 414 27.08 -0.21 -4.20
CA ASN A 414 26.05 -1.25 -4.26
C ASN A 414 25.19 -1.38 -2.99
N PHE A 415 24.92 -0.27 -2.30
CA PHE A 415 24.19 -0.23 -1.03
C PHE A 415 24.87 -1.11 0.03
N ASP A 416 26.18 -0.91 0.15
CA ASP A 416 27.06 -1.56 1.13
C ASP A 416 26.56 -1.28 2.57
N SER A 417 26.29 -2.34 3.34
CA SER A 417 25.82 -2.21 4.73
C SER A 417 26.87 -1.57 5.64
N ASN A 418 28.16 -1.61 5.29
CA ASN A 418 29.21 -0.86 5.99
C ASN A 418 29.11 0.66 5.79
N LYS A 419 28.17 1.12 4.95
CA LYS A 419 27.84 2.53 4.69
C LYS A 419 26.43 2.90 5.13
N GLU A 420 25.74 2.00 5.83
CA GLU A 420 24.44 2.29 6.41
C GLU A 420 24.55 3.40 7.45
N LEU A 421 23.54 4.28 7.49
CA LEU A 421 23.41 5.40 8.41
C LEU A 421 22.20 5.25 9.35
N GLY A 422 21.39 4.22 9.12
CA GLY A 422 20.17 3.94 9.87
C GLY A 422 19.14 3.20 9.02
N GLU A 423 18.41 2.32 9.70
CA GLU A 423 17.27 1.59 9.15
C GLU A 423 15.99 2.01 9.89
N GLY A 424 14.88 2.17 9.17
CA GLY A 424 13.60 2.57 9.75
C GLY A 424 12.42 2.09 8.90
N GLY A 425 11.20 2.20 9.43
CA GLY A 425 9.99 1.59 8.86
C GLY A 425 9.60 1.98 7.42
N PHE A 426 10.31 2.91 6.79
CA PHE A 426 10.10 3.37 5.42
C PHE A 426 11.26 3.01 4.47
N GLY A 427 12.40 2.57 4.99
CA GLY A 427 13.58 2.18 4.22
C GLY A 427 14.90 2.36 4.96
N THR A 428 15.98 2.06 4.25
CA THR A 428 17.36 2.09 4.75
C THR A 428 18.11 3.30 4.16
N VAL A 429 18.93 3.98 4.96
CA VAL A 429 19.68 5.18 4.52
C VAL A 429 21.17 4.85 4.39
N TYR A 430 21.78 5.17 3.24
CA TYR A 430 23.18 4.87 2.95
C TYR A 430 24.02 6.14 2.70
N LYS A 431 25.26 6.14 3.19
CA LYS A 431 26.26 7.18 2.92
C LYS A 431 26.84 7.02 1.51
N GLY A 432 26.40 7.88 0.60
CA GLY A 432 26.89 7.94 -0.78
C GLY A 432 27.97 9.00 -0.98
N LYS A 433 28.77 8.84 -2.04
CA LYS A 433 29.58 9.93 -2.61
C LYS A 433 29.31 10.03 -4.12
N LEU A 434 28.73 11.16 -4.55
CA LEU A 434 28.41 11.43 -5.95
C LEU A 434 29.68 11.64 -6.80
N ARG A 435 29.54 11.54 -8.12
CA ARG A 435 30.64 11.69 -9.09
C ARG A 435 31.27 13.09 -9.09
N ASP A 436 30.51 14.11 -8.69
CA ASP A 436 30.99 15.48 -8.48
C ASP A 436 31.78 15.67 -7.17
N GLY A 437 31.85 14.62 -6.33
CA GLY A 437 32.57 14.61 -5.06
C GLY A 437 31.72 14.91 -3.83
N ARG A 438 30.45 15.34 -3.96
CA ARG A 438 29.56 15.58 -2.82
C ARG A 438 29.28 14.30 -2.05
N VAL A 439 29.32 14.39 -0.71
CA VAL A 439 28.85 13.32 0.20
C VAL A 439 27.36 13.52 0.44
N VAL A 440 26.58 12.45 0.34
CA VAL A 440 25.11 12.47 0.36
C VAL A 440 24.56 11.34 1.23
N ALA A 441 23.33 11.51 1.72
CA ALA A 441 22.55 10.42 2.31
C ALA A 441 21.53 9.94 1.27
N VAL A 442 21.54 8.65 0.93
CA VAL A 442 20.65 8.03 -0.06
C VAL A 442 19.65 7.14 0.67
N LYS A 443 18.40 7.59 0.78
CA LYS A 443 17.28 6.84 1.38
C LYS A 443 16.71 5.89 0.34
N ARG A 444 16.73 4.58 0.63
CA ARG A 444 16.25 3.49 -0.21
C ARG A 444 14.94 2.95 0.34
N LEU A 445 13.81 3.30 -0.28
CA LEU A 445 12.48 2.97 0.25
C LEU A 445 12.13 1.48 0.01
N TYR A 446 11.59 0.80 1.02
CA TYR A 446 11.27 -0.65 0.97
C TYR A 446 10.22 -1.03 -0.08
N GLU A 447 10.19 -2.30 -0.50
CA GLU A 447 9.38 -2.83 -1.61
C GLU A 447 7.87 -3.02 -1.33
N ASN A 448 7.34 -2.40 -0.27
CA ASN A 448 5.90 -2.40 0.01
C ASN A 448 5.14 -1.37 -0.86
N ASN A 449 4.72 -1.83 -2.05
CA ASN A 449 4.38 -1.02 -3.22
C ASN A 449 3.52 0.24 -2.99
N TYR A 450 2.44 0.20 -2.19
CA TYR A 450 1.54 1.36 -2.06
C TYR A 450 2.14 2.49 -1.19
N LYS A 451 2.48 2.18 0.08
CA LYS A 451 2.99 3.18 1.04
C LYS A 451 4.28 3.85 0.54
N ARG A 452 5.16 3.06 -0.09
CA ARG A 452 6.40 3.51 -0.76
C ARG A 452 6.19 4.68 -1.71
N VAL A 453 5.15 4.62 -2.54
CA VAL A 453 4.87 5.63 -3.58
C VAL A 453 4.22 6.88 -2.99
N GLU A 454 3.36 6.73 -1.98
CA GLU A 454 2.81 7.88 -1.24
C GLU A 454 3.93 8.66 -0.53
N GLN A 455 4.78 7.95 0.24
CA GLN A 455 5.90 8.53 0.98
C GLN A 455 6.90 9.22 0.06
N PHE A 456 7.32 8.55 -1.02
CA PHE A 456 8.20 9.14 -2.04
C PHE A 456 7.63 10.44 -2.63
N ARG A 457 6.33 10.44 -2.97
CA ARG A 457 5.69 11.65 -3.53
C ARG A 457 5.59 12.76 -2.48
N ASN A 458 5.23 12.44 -1.24
CA ASN A 458 5.09 13.43 -0.17
C ASN A 458 6.45 14.07 0.16
N GLU A 459 7.53 13.28 0.30
CA GLU A 459 8.87 13.82 0.56
C GLU A 459 9.36 14.73 -0.58
N VAL A 460 9.16 14.33 -1.84
CA VAL A 460 9.48 15.20 -2.99
C VAL A 460 8.60 16.45 -3.02
N GLU A 461 7.28 16.32 -2.89
CA GLU A 461 6.35 17.43 -3.04
C GLU A 461 6.47 18.48 -1.91
N LEU A 462 6.82 18.05 -0.70
CA LEU A 462 7.05 18.95 0.44
C LEU A 462 8.45 19.59 0.37
N LEU A 463 9.53 18.80 0.23
CA LEU A 463 10.90 19.32 0.28
C LEU A 463 11.36 20.04 -0.99
N THR A 464 10.58 20.00 -2.08
CA THR A 464 10.74 20.92 -3.23
C THR A 464 10.20 22.33 -2.95
N ARG A 465 9.35 22.49 -1.93
CA ARG A 465 8.69 23.77 -1.58
C ARG A 465 9.26 24.36 -0.29
N LEU A 466 9.48 23.53 0.72
CA LEU A 466 9.95 23.92 2.06
C LEU A 466 11.45 24.24 2.06
N HIS A 467 11.81 25.45 2.49
CA HIS A 467 13.19 25.96 2.52
C HIS A 467 13.46 26.65 3.86
N HIS A 468 14.05 25.95 4.81
CA HIS A 468 14.42 26.49 6.12
C HIS A 468 15.73 25.88 6.63
N ARG A 469 16.57 26.69 7.29
CA ARG A 469 17.95 26.30 7.68
C ARG A 469 18.02 25.00 8.49
N ASN A 470 17.01 24.79 9.35
CA ASN A 470 16.94 23.64 10.27
C ASN A 470 16.12 22.45 9.71
N LEU A 471 15.87 22.42 8.40
CA LEU A 471 15.35 21.24 7.69
C LEU A 471 16.44 20.61 6.84
N VAL A 472 16.31 19.30 6.59
CA VAL A 472 17.18 18.56 5.67
C VAL A 472 16.89 18.95 4.21
N THR A 473 17.95 19.19 3.44
CA THR A 473 17.88 19.56 2.02
C THR A 473 17.78 18.31 1.16
N LEU A 474 16.72 18.19 0.37
CA LEU A 474 16.60 17.20 -0.70
C LEU A 474 17.35 17.70 -1.95
N TYR A 475 18.43 17.03 -2.33
CA TYR A 475 19.18 17.32 -3.56
C TYR A 475 18.52 16.75 -4.82
N GLY A 476 17.76 15.66 -4.69
CA GLY A 476 17.09 15.02 -5.82
C GLY A 476 16.53 13.65 -5.51
N CYS A 477 16.02 12.98 -6.54
CA CYS A 477 15.40 11.66 -6.45
C CYS A 477 15.74 10.80 -7.68
N THR A 478 15.38 9.52 -7.69
CA THR A 478 15.31 8.74 -8.94
C THR A 478 14.04 9.08 -9.72
N SER A 479 14.03 8.73 -11.02
CA SER A 479 12.81 8.80 -11.84
C SER A 479 11.71 7.89 -11.27
N ARG A 480 10.43 8.27 -11.43
CA ARG A 480 9.27 7.40 -11.12
C ARG A 480 9.27 6.07 -11.90
N HIS A 481 10.02 5.99 -12.99
CA HIS A 481 10.21 4.77 -13.79
C HIS A 481 11.52 4.02 -13.46
N SER A 482 12.24 4.42 -12.41
CA SER A 482 13.37 3.67 -11.86
C SER A 482 12.92 2.33 -11.28
N ARG A 483 13.82 1.34 -11.25
CA ARG A 483 13.57 0.03 -10.62
C ARG A 483 13.36 0.13 -9.11
N GLU A 484 13.92 1.18 -8.49
CA GLU A 484 13.75 1.50 -7.07
C GLU A 484 13.57 3.01 -6.90
N LEU A 485 12.77 3.40 -5.91
CA LEU A 485 12.55 4.79 -5.51
C LEU A 485 13.58 5.18 -4.43
N LEU A 486 14.52 6.04 -4.83
CA LEU A 486 15.62 6.54 -4.00
C LEU A 486 15.50 8.05 -3.86
N LEU A 487 15.80 8.57 -2.67
CA LEU A 487 15.82 10.00 -2.35
C LEU A 487 17.23 10.39 -1.89
N VAL A 488 17.73 11.54 -2.34
CA VAL A 488 19.13 11.97 -2.17
C VAL A 488 19.18 13.28 -1.38
N TYR A 489 19.76 13.23 -0.18
CA TYR A 489 19.82 14.33 0.77
C TYR A 489 21.26 14.82 0.99
N GLU A 490 21.39 16.01 1.58
CA GLU A 490 22.63 16.40 2.25
C GLU A 490 23.03 15.37 3.33
N TYR A 491 24.32 15.05 3.41
CA TYR A 491 24.83 14.15 4.45
C TYR A 491 25.10 14.93 5.74
N ILE A 492 24.37 14.58 6.81
CA ILE A 492 24.51 15.19 8.13
C ILE A 492 25.46 14.32 8.99
N PRO A 493 26.61 14.86 9.45
CA PRO A 493 27.72 14.02 9.90
C PRO A 493 27.68 13.52 11.35
N ASN A 494 27.04 14.23 12.29
CA ASN A 494 27.05 13.84 13.72
C ASN A 494 25.88 12.91 14.10
N GLY A 495 25.12 12.37 13.14
CA GLY A 495 24.01 11.46 13.41
C GLY A 495 22.75 12.15 13.93
N THR A 496 21.93 11.40 14.69
CA THR A 496 20.64 11.83 15.25
C THR A 496 20.78 12.26 16.71
N VAL A 497 19.84 13.04 17.24
CA VAL A 497 19.83 13.42 18.67
C VAL A 497 19.69 12.19 19.57
N ALA A 498 18.95 11.17 19.15
CA ALA A 498 18.82 9.90 19.87
C ALA A 498 20.18 9.23 20.12
N ASP A 499 21.06 9.23 19.11
CA ASP A 499 22.38 8.60 19.20
C ASP A 499 23.26 9.20 20.31
N HIS A 500 23.10 10.50 20.58
CA HIS A 500 23.87 11.21 21.61
C HIS A 500 23.24 11.15 23.01
N LEU A 501 21.92 10.91 23.11
CA LEU A 501 21.17 10.80 24.37
C LEU A 501 21.16 9.37 24.91
N HIS A 502 20.84 8.37 24.07
CA HIS A 502 20.66 6.97 24.46
C HIS A 502 21.27 5.92 23.51
N GLY A 503 21.79 6.31 22.34
CA GLY A 503 22.45 5.42 21.36
C GLY A 503 23.98 5.40 21.40
N GLU A 504 24.61 5.09 20.26
CA GLU A 504 26.06 4.78 20.15
C GLU A 504 27.02 5.95 20.45
N HIS A 505 26.54 7.19 20.38
CA HIS A 505 27.33 8.39 20.69
C HIS A 505 27.23 8.82 22.16
N THR A 506 26.51 8.05 23.00
CA THR A 506 26.42 8.30 24.45
C THR A 506 27.78 8.36 25.13
N LYS A 507 28.07 9.53 25.69
CA LYS A 507 29.24 9.80 26.55
C LYS A 507 28.73 10.74 27.65
N PRO A 508 29.13 10.57 28.93
CA PRO A 508 28.71 11.49 29.97
C PRO A 508 29.06 12.95 29.60
N GLY A 509 28.04 13.81 29.50
CA GLY A 509 28.20 15.19 29.03
C GLY A 509 28.37 15.39 27.51
N SER A 510 28.01 14.41 26.66
CA SER A 510 28.04 14.50 25.18
C SER A 510 27.33 15.75 24.66
N LEU A 511 26.11 15.99 25.14
CA LEU A 511 25.31 17.17 24.88
C LEU A 511 25.17 17.98 26.18
N SER A 512 25.89 19.09 26.25
CA SER A 512 25.75 20.08 27.34
C SER A 512 24.33 20.66 27.39
N TRP A 513 23.91 21.18 28.54
CA TRP A 513 22.61 21.86 28.68
C TRP A 513 22.39 22.93 27.59
N ASN A 514 23.40 23.77 27.32
CA ASN A 514 23.30 24.82 26.32
C ASN A 514 23.15 24.25 24.89
N THR A 515 23.77 23.10 24.60
CA THR A 515 23.58 22.37 23.33
C THR A 515 22.14 21.86 23.22
N ARG A 516 21.61 21.21 24.26
CA ARG A 516 20.22 20.71 24.30
C ARG A 516 19.20 21.83 24.19
N MET A 517 19.47 22.99 24.82
CA MET A 517 18.67 24.20 24.69
C MET A 517 18.67 24.76 23.25
N SER A 518 19.80 24.73 22.53
CA SER A 518 19.83 25.11 21.11
C SER A 518 19.06 24.11 20.25
N ILE A 519 19.20 22.81 20.51
CA ILE A 519 18.46 21.76 19.81
C ILE A 519 16.94 21.95 19.97
N ALA A 520 16.46 22.24 21.18
CA ALA A 520 15.06 22.55 21.44
C ALA A 520 14.58 23.79 20.65
N VAL A 521 15.30 24.91 20.73
CA VAL A 521 14.96 26.16 20.01
C VAL A 521 14.97 25.98 18.49
N GLU A 522 15.98 25.33 17.93
CA GLU A 522 16.10 25.13 16.48
C GLU A 522 15.09 24.13 15.93
N THR A 523 14.75 23.08 16.69
CA THR A 523 13.66 22.15 16.35
C THR A 523 12.31 22.88 16.40
N ALA A 524 12.03 23.67 17.44
CA ALA A 524 10.81 24.46 17.52
C ALA A 524 10.72 25.51 16.39
N SER A 525 11.85 26.08 15.97
CA SER A 525 11.93 26.98 14.80
C SER A 525 11.59 26.26 13.50
N ALA A 526 12.05 25.02 13.31
CA ALA A 526 11.69 24.19 12.17
C ALA A 526 10.19 23.84 12.16
N LEU A 527 9.64 23.35 13.28
CA LEU A 527 8.22 22.98 13.37
C LEU A 527 7.30 24.20 13.23
N THR A 528 7.66 25.36 13.78
CA THR A 528 6.93 26.61 13.57
C THR A 528 6.90 27.00 12.09
N TYR A 529 8.01 26.85 11.37
CA TYR A 529 8.06 27.09 9.92
C TYR A 529 7.16 26.11 9.14
N LEU A 530 7.11 24.83 9.53
CA LEU A 530 6.20 23.85 8.92
C LEU A 530 4.73 24.20 9.16
N HIS A 531 4.35 24.51 10.40
CA HIS A 531 2.95 24.85 10.76
C HIS A 531 2.51 26.15 10.07
N ASN A 532 3.39 27.15 9.98
CA ASN A 532 3.13 28.38 9.20
C ASN A 532 3.13 28.17 7.67
N SER A 533 3.45 26.97 7.20
CA SER A 533 3.39 26.54 5.79
C SER A 533 2.29 25.51 5.55
N ASP A 534 1.33 25.36 6.48
CA ASP A 534 0.27 24.35 6.48
C ASP A 534 0.78 22.90 6.38
N VAL A 535 1.94 22.58 6.96
CA VAL A 535 2.52 21.22 6.97
C VAL A 535 2.60 20.66 8.39
N ILE A 536 1.98 19.49 8.60
CA ILE A 536 2.13 18.68 9.83
C ILE A 536 3.19 17.62 9.58
N HIS A 537 4.18 17.52 10.47
CA HIS A 537 5.31 16.61 10.32
C HIS A 537 4.93 15.14 10.60
N ARG A 538 4.13 14.91 11.65
CA ARG A 538 3.49 13.64 12.06
C ARG A 538 4.42 12.55 12.61
N ASP A 539 5.73 12.67 12.44
CA ASP A 539 6.72 11.77 13.05
C ASP A 539 7.90 12.57 13.68
N VAL A 540 7.58 13.50 14.58
CA VAL A 540 8.58 14.26 15.34
C VAL A 540 9.15 13.38 16.46
N LYS A 541 10.45 13.06 16.38
CA LYS A 541 11.18 12.21 17.34
C LYS A 541 12.68 12.49 17.29
N THR A 542 13.44 12.12 18.33
CA THR A 542 14.89 12.39 18.39
C THR A 542 15.72 11.67 17.30
N ASN A 543 15.24 10.55 16.75
CA ASN A 543 15.87 9.92 15.57
C ASN A 543 15.67 10.72 14.26
N ASN A 544 14.63 11.56 14.16
CA ASN A 544 14.34 12.38 12.97
C ASN A 544 14.92 13.80 13.08
N ILE A 545 15.70 14.07 14.13
CA ILE A 545 16.39 15.34 14.38
C ILE A 545 17.89 15.05 14.29
N LEU A 546 18.53 15.49 13.21
CA LEU A 546 19.96 15.25 12.96
C LEU A 546 20.81 16.47 13.35
N LEU A 547 22.11 16.24 13.57
CA LEU A 547 23.06 17.24 14.04
C LEU A 547 24.20 17.45 13.03
N ASP A 548 24.42 18.70 12.62
CA ASP A 548 25.54 19.06 11.75
C ASP A 548 26.89 19.13 12.52
N ASN A 549 27.99 19.47 11.83
CA ASN A 549 29.32 19.60 12.44
C ASN A 549 29.37 20.58 13.63
N ASN A 550 28.44 21.54 13.69
CA ASN A 550 28.35 22.58 14.70
C ASN A 550 27.29 22.27 15.78
N PHE A 551 26.67 21.09 15.72
CA PHE A 551 25.49 20.69 16.50
C PHE A 551 24.22 21.52 16.22
N CYS A 552 24.14 22.17 15.05
CA CYS A 552 22.90 22.77 14.57
C CYS A 552 21.93 21.70 14.04
N VAL A 553 20.63 21.94 14.23
CA VAL A 553 19.57 20.95 13.97
C VAL A 553 19.21 20.85 12.49
N LYS A 554 18.94 19.63 12.04
CA LYS A 554 18.35 19.27 10.74
C LYS A 554 17.21 18.27 10.92
N VAL A 555 15.96 18.73 10.89
CA VAL A 555 14.77 17.86 10.94
C VAL A 555 14.55 17.16 9.59
N ALA A 556 14.21 15.87 9.63
CA ALA A 556 14.12 14.97 8.47
C ALA A 556 12.96 13.95 8.57
N ASP A 557 12.84 13.11 7.54
CA ASP A 557 11.83 12.05 7.36
C ASP A 557 10.38 12.54 7.19
N PHE A 558 10.15 13.26 6.08
CA PHE A 558 8.85 13.83 5.70
C PHE A 558 7.86 12.81 5.11
N GLY A 559 8.14 11.49 5.21
CA GLY A 559 7.36 10.44 4.56
C GLY A 559 5.91 10.36 5.04
N LEU A 560 5.67 10.59 6.34
CA LEU A 560 4.33 10.60 6.93
C LEU A 560 3.63 11.97 6.88
N SER A 561 4.36 13.04 6.57
CA SER A 561 3.91 14.42 6.68
C SER A 561 2.75 14.71 5.73
N ARG A 562 1.88 15.65 6.13
CA ARG A 562 0.65 16.00 5.41
C ARG A 562 0.47 17.51 5.32
N LEU A 563 0.00 17.97 4.16
CA LEU A 563 -0.57 19.32 4.02
C LEU A 563 -1.90 19.38 4.78
N PHE A 564 -2.13 20.48 5.46
CA PHE A 564 -3.37 20.81 6.15
C PHE A 564 -4.32 21.50 5.17
N PRO A 565 -5.60 21.09 5.05
CA PRO A 565 -6.56 21.76 4.18
C PRO A 565 -6.91 23.14 4.73
N THR A 566 -6.86 24.16 3.88
CA THR A 566 -7.05 25.59 4.24
C THR A 566 -8.39 25.89 4.93
N ASP A 567 -9.41 25.05 4.73
CA ASP A 567 -10.76 25.19 5.30
C ASP A 567 -11.13 24.11 6.35
N ALA A 568 -10.14 23.36 6.89
CA ALA A 568 -10.38 22.28 7.85
C ALA A 568 -9.85 22.58 9.27
N THR A 569 -10.51 22.03 10.29
CA THR A 569 -10.03 22.09 11.69
C THR A 569 -9.12 20.91 12.07
N HIS A 570 -9.10 19.86 11.26
CA HIS A 570 -8.32 18.65 11.45
C HIS A 570 -8.21 17.86 10.13
N VAL A 571 -7.25 16.93 10.06
CA VAL A 571 -7.15 15.93 9.00
C VAL A 571 -7.54 14.56 9.54
N SER A 572 -8.72 14.07 9.16
CA SER A 572 -9.17 12.73 9.52
C SER A 572 -8.31 11.67 8.82
N THR A 573 -7.52 10.92 9.57
CA THR A 573 -6.61 9.91 9.01
C THR A 573 -6.23 8.86 10.05
N ALA A 574 -5.96 7.63 9.59
CA ALA A 574 -5.51 6.55 10.46
C ALA A 574 -4.25 6.96 11.27
N PRO A 575 -4.17 6.63 12.57
CA PRO A 575 -2.98 6.85 13.38
C PRO A 575 -1.71 6.26 12.75
N GLN A 576 -0.70 7.11 12.58
CA GLN A 576 0.64 6.77 12.07
C GLN A 576 1.65 7.69 12.74
N GLY A 577 2.83 7.16 13.04
CA GLY A 577 3.91 7.82 13.78
C GLY A 577 4.62 6.79 14.66
N THR A 578 5.72 7.19 15.31
CA THR A 578 6.53 6.28 16.14
C THR A 578 5.92 6.12 17.55
N PRO A 579 5.74 4.90 18.07
CA PRO A 579 5.24 4.66 19.44
C PRO A 579 5.99 5.46 20.50
N GLY A 580 5.27 5.93 21.53
CA GLY A 580 5.75 6.89 22.53
C GLY A 580 5.47 8.34 22.14
N TYR A 581 5.74 8.71 20.88
CA TYR A 581 5.59 10.09 20.38
C TYR A 581 4.19 10.40 19.82
N VAL A 582 3.39 9.39 19.48
CA VAL A 582 2.03 9.59 18.95
C VAL A 582 1.12 10.25 19.98
N ASP A 583 0.48 11.35 19.56
CA ASP A 583 -0.57 12.07 20.29
C ASP A 583 -1.76 11.13 20.63
N PRO A 584 -2.12 10.95 21.92
CA PRO A 584 -3.19 10.05 22.33
C PRO A 584 -4.57 10.46 21.78
N GLN A 585 -4.88 11.76 21.71
CA GLN A 585 -6.18 12.20 21.18
C GLN A 585 -6.26 11.99 19.65
N TYR A 586 -5.15 12.15 18.93
CA TYR A 586 -5.06 11.77 17.52
C TYR A 586 -5.21 10.24 17.34
N HIS A 587 -4.61 9.44 18.22
CA HIS A 587 -4.74 7.99 18.20
C HIS A 587 -6.18 7.51 18.46
N GLU A 588 -6.88 8.12 19.42
CA GLU A 588 -8.26 7.76 19.79
C GLU A 588 -9.31 8.32 18.84
N CYS A 589 -9.19 9.59 18.43
CA CYS A 589 -10.21 10.29 17.66
C CYS A 589 -9.92 10.37 16.15
N TYR A 590 -8.79 9.84 15.66
CA TYR A 590 -8.38 9.85 14.24
C TYR A 590 -8.18 11.27 13.64
N GLN A 591 -8.17 12.31 14.47
CA GLN A 591 -8.05 13.72 14.07
C GLN A 591 -6.60 14.22 14.18
N LEU A 592 -5.89 14.34 13.05
CA LEU A 592 -4.55 14.91 13.01
C LEU A 592 -4.59 16.44 12.97
N THR A 593 -3.74 17.10 13.76
CA THR A 593 -3.60 18.58 13.81
C THR A 593 -2.15 18.99 14.07
N GLY A 594 -1.81 20.28 13.89
CA GLY A 594 -0.49 20.79 14.32
C GLY A 594 -0.21 20.60 15.82
N LYS A 595 -1.26 20.58 16.66
CA LYS A 595 -1.16 20.27 18.11
C LYS A 595 -0.74 18.82 18.39
N SER A 596 -0.77 17.94 17.38
CA SER A 596 -0.23 16.57 17.50
C SER A 596 1.30 16.55 17.39
N ASP A 597 1.88 17.36 16.50
CA ASP A 597 3.35 17.59 16.49
C ASP A 597 3.82 18.27 17.79
N VAL A 598 3.01 19.15 18.38
CA VAL A 598 3.29 19.77 19.69
C VAL A 598 3.45 18.72 20.78
N TYR A 599 2.55 17.72 20.84
CA TYR A 599 2.67 16.62 21.80
C TYR A 599 3.95 15.80 21.56
N SER A 600 4.21 15.41 20.31
CA SER A 600 5.42 14.67 19.94
C SER A 600 6.71 15.46 20.26
N PHE A 601 6.71 16.77 20.08
CA PHE A 601 7.80 17.66 20.49
C PHE A 601 7.91 17.79 22.02
N GLY A 602 6.79 17.73 22.75
CA GLY A 602 6.78 17.60 24.22
C GLY A 602 7.56 16.36 24.70
N VAL A 603 7.43 15.22 24.01
CA VAL A 603 8.25 14.02 24.29
C VAL A 603 9.73 14.28 24.03
N VAL A 604 10.08 14.92 22.92
CA VAL A 604 11.47 15.31 22.59
C VAL A 604 12.08 16.24 23.65
N LEU A 605 11.32 17.19 24.20
CA LEU A 605 11.79 18.04 25.31
C LEU A 605 12.12 17.20 26.57
N ILE A 606 11.30 16.20 26.89
CA ILE A 606 11.58 15.30 28.03
C ILE A 606 12.79 14.40 27.75
N GLU A 607 12.97 13.87 26.54
CA GLU A 607 14.21 13.14 26.18
C GLU A 607 15.45 14.04 26.32
N LEU A 608 15.37 15.31 25.91
CA LEU A 608 16.47 16.28 26.08
C LEU A 608 16.75 16.59 27.56
N ILE A 609 15.76 16.56 28.45
CA ILE A 609 15.94 16.78 29.90
C ILE A 609 16.49 15.51 30.60
N SER A 610 16.05 14.32 30.20
CA SER A 610 16.26 13.07 30.94
C SER A 610 17.33 12.13 30.37
N SER A 611 17.65 12.26 29.08
CA SER A 611 18.40 11.26 28.28
C SER A 611 17.76 9.85 28.24
N LEU A 612 16.54 9.69 28.75
CA LEU A 612 15.81 8.43 28.72
C LEU A 612 15.12 8.25 27.35
N PRO A 613 15.07 7.04 26.76
CA PRO A 613 14.28 6.81 25.56
C PRO A 613 12.78 6.91 25.83
N ALA A 614 12.04 7.43 24.83
CA ALA A 614 10.59 7.65 24.88
C ALA A 614 9.74 6.42 25.23
N VAL A 615 10.16 5.22 24.84
CA VAL A 615 9.52 3.94 25.20
C VAL A 615 10.56 2.95 25.70
N ASP A 616 10.27 2.29 26.82
CA ASP A 616 11.16 1.33 27.45
C ASP A 616 10.38 0.29 28.25
N ILE A 617 10.35 -0.94 27.73
CA ILE A 617 9.59 -2.06 28.30
C ILE A 617 10.21 -2.65 29.57
N SER A 618 11.41 -2.20 29.98
CA SER A 618 12.05 -2.64 31.23
C SER A 618 11.57 -1.86 32.46
N ARG A 619 10.93 -0.70 32.25
CA ARG A 619 10.39 0.17 33.31
C ARG A 619 9.13 -0.41 33.94
N HIS A 620 8.74 0.15 35.08
CA HIS A 620 7.47 -0.18 35.70
C HIS A 620 6.29 0.15 34.76
N ARG A 621 5.20 -0.62 34.81
CA ARG A 621 4.12 -0.62 33.80
C ARG A 621 3.53 0.76 33.48
N TYR A 622 3.48 1.66 34.45
CA TYR A 622 2.95 3.03 34.29
C TYR A 622 3.98 4.06 33.81
N GLU A 623 5.25 3.67 33.71
CA GLU A 623 6.41 4.49 33.33
C GLU A 623 7.08 4.01 32.02
N ILE A 624 6.53 2.97 31.37
CA ILE A 624 7.00 2.45 30.06
C ILE A 624 7.02 3.55 28.98
N ASN A 625 6.03 4.44 28.98
CA ASN A 625 6.05 5.66 28.18
C ASN A 625 6.62 6.81 29.02
N LEU A 626 7.65 7.47 28.48
CA LEU A 626 8.34 8.59 29.09
C LEU A 626 7.42 9.81 29.32
N SER A 627 6.41 10.06 28.49
CA SER A 627 5.46 11.16 28.71
C SER A 627 4.66 10.97 30.01
N ASN A 628 4.16 9.75 30.25
CA ASN A 628 3.45 9.41 31.47
C ASN A 628 4.36 9.50 32.71
N MET A 629 5.61 9.02 32.61
CA MET A 629 6.60 9.19 33.68
C MET A 629 6.80 10.69 33.98
N ALA A 630 7.03 11.52 32.97
CA ALA A 630 7.29 12.94 33.17
C ALA A 630 6.10 13.69 33.77
N ILE A 631 4.88 13.46 33.27
CA ILE A 631 3.65 14.01 33.84
C ILE A 631 3.56 13.68 35.33
N ASN A 632 3.75 12.40 35.70
CA ASN A 632 3.69 11.95 37.09
C ASN A 632 4.80 12.59 37.96
N LYS A 633 6.05 12.62 37.50
CA LYS A 633 7.19 13.19 38.24
C LYS A 633 7.06 14.71 38.41
N ILE A 634 6.64 15.43 37.38
CA ILE A 634 6.42 16.89 37.43
C ILE A 634 5.28 17.22 38.40
N GLN A 635 4.11 16.56 38.28
CA GLN A 635 2.97 16.76 39.19
C GLN A 635 3.29 16.40 40.65
N SER A 636 4.19 15.44 40.88
CA SER A 636 4.63 15.03 42.22
C SER A 636 5.76 15.89 42.80
N ASN A 637 6.18 16.96 42.11
CA ASN A 637 7.35 17.78 42.44
C ASN A 637 8.67 16.98 42.54
N ALA A 638 8.75 15.87 41.80
CA ALA A 638 9.85 14.92 41.76
C ALA A 638 10.70 15.05 40.48
N LEU A 639 10.73 16.24 39.86
CA LEU A 639 11.48 16.50 38.62
C LEU A 639 12.96 16.12 38.72
N HIS A 640 13.59 16.31 39.88
CA HIS A 640 14.99 15.93 40.13
C HIS A 640 15.28 14.43 39.92
N GLU A 641 14.27 13.54 40.00
CA GLU A 641 14.42 12.11 39.72
C GLU A 641 14.40 11.79 38.21
N LEU A 642 14.00 12.74 37.37
CA LEU A 642 13.84 12.60 35.91
C LEU A 642 14.99 13.22 35.12
N VAL A 643 15.68 14.23 35.67
CA VAL A 643 16.71 15.00 34.95
C VAL A 643 18.02 14.21 34.85
N ASP A 644 18.67 14.27 33.69
CA ASP A 644 20.02 13.71 33.48
C ASP A 644 21.03 14.36 34.45
N PRO A 645 21.66 13.59 35.36
CA PRO A 645 22.60 14.13 36.35
C PRO A 645 23.80 14.87 35.75
N SER A 646 24.17 14.58 34.50
CA SER A 646 25.27 15.26 33.80
C SER A 646 24.94 16.69 33.37
N LEU A 647 23.68 17.11 33.45
CA LEU A 647 23.26 18.50 33.17
C LEU A 647 23.56 19.47 34.32
N GLY A 648 23.86 18.99 35.54
CA GLY A 648 24.19 19.83 36.69
C GLY A 648 22.99 20.51 37.36
N PHE A 649 21.82 19.85 37.36
CA PHE A 649 20.59 20.33 37.98
C PHE A 649 20.76 20.72 39.46
N ASP A 650 21.43 19.87 40.25
CA ASP A 650 21.67 20.12 41.69
C ASP A 650 22.89 21.01 41.98
N SER A 651 23.69 21.34 40.95
CA SER A 651 24.95 22.08 41.11
C SER A 651 24.93 23.49 40.50
N ASN A 652 23.90 23.84 39.73
CA ASN A 652 23.78 25.14 39.09
C ASN A 652 22.30 25.61 39.06
N GLU A 653 21.90 26.43 40.04
CA GLU A 653 20.55 26.96 40.18
C GLU A 653 20.01 27.67 38.92
N LYS A 654 20.89 28.23 38.07
CA LYS A 654 20.50 28.86 36.80
C LYS A 654 20.06 27.83 35.77
N VAL A 655 20.83 26.74 35.63
CA VAL A 655 20.51 25.61 34.75
C VAL A 655 19.28 24.87 35.27
N LYS A 656 19.19 24.67 36.59
CA LYS A 656 18.00 24.15 37.29
C LYS A 656 16.72 24.93 36.96
N LEU A 657 16.74 26.26 37.07
CA LEU A 657 15.61 27.12 36.68
C LEU A 657 15.22 26.96 35.20
N MET A 658 16.21 26.91 34.30
CA MET A 658 15.96 26.69 32.86
C MET A 658 15.41 25.29 32.56
N ILE A 659 15.87 24.26 33.27
CA ILE A 659 15.36 22.88 33.17
C ILE A 659 13.92 22.79 33.68
N THR A 660 13.62 23.37 34.84
CA THR A 660 12.25 23.43 35.38
C THR A 660 11.31 24.13 34.41
N ALA A 661 11.69 25.29 33.85
CA ALA A 661 10.87 25.99 32.87
C ALA A 661 10.68 25.20 31.56
N MET A 662 11.70 24.44 31.11
CA MET A 662 11.55 23.54 29.95
C MET A 662 10.64 22.35 30.28
N ALA A 663 10.71 21.80 31.50
CA ALA A 663 9.84 20.72 31.96
C ALA A 663 8.38 21.17 32.08
N GLU A 664 8.12 22.37 32.60
CA GLU A 664 6.79 23.00 32.64
C GLU A 664 6.22 23.22 31.24
N LEU A 665 7.04 23.70 30.29
CA LEU A 665 6.63 23.84 28.89
C LEU A 665 6.37 22.48 28.22
N ALA A 666 7.21 21.47 28.48
CA ALA A 666 6.99 20.11 28.00
C ALA A 666 5.70 19.50 28.58
N PHE A 667 5.40 19.74 29.86
CA PHE A 667 4.14 19.35 30.49
C PHE A 667 2.92 20.02 29.82
N GLN A 668 3.01 21.28 29.41
CA GLN A 668 1.96 21.96 28.63
C GLN A 668 1.81 21.35 27.22
N CYS A 669 2.91 21.00 26.54
CA CYS A 669 2.87 20.28 25.27
C CYS A 669 2.24 18.88 25.38
N LEU A 670 2.44 18.20 26.51
CA LEU A 670 1.97 16.83 26.78
C LEU A 670 0.54 16.74 27.35
N GLN A 671 -0.22 17.83 27.43
CA GLN A 671 -1.61 17.76 27.90
C GLN A 671 -2.46 16.83 27.03
N ASN A 672 -3.32 16.01 27.65
CA ASN A 672 -4.19 15.10 26.91
C ASN A 672 -5.22 15.88 26.07
N ASP A 673 -5.79 16.94 26.64
CA ASP A 673 -6.59 17.90 25.89
C ASP A 673 -5.69 18.73 24.96
N ARG A 674 -5.91 18.52 23.66
CA ARG A 674 -5.26 19.19 22.53
C ARG A 674 -5.39 20.71 22.56
N ASP A 675 -6.49 21.24 23.10
CA ASP A 675 -6.78 22.66 23.03
C ASP A 675 -6.05 23.43 24.16
N LEU A 676 -5.71 22.75 25.27
CA LEU A 676 -4.80 23.24 26.33
C LEU A 676 -3.31 23.31 25.91
N ARG A 677 -2.90 22.56 24.88
CA ARG A 677 -1.50 22.59 24.39
C ARG A 677 -1.18 23.96 23.75
N PRO A 678 0.03 24.52 23.90
CA PRO A 678 0.44 25.74 23.19
C PRO A 678 0.50 25.54 21.66
N SER A 679 0.66 26.63 20.89
CA SER A 679 1.08 26.52 19.48
C SER A 679 2.61 26.35 19.39
N MET A 680 3.14 25.82 18.29
CA MET A 680 4.61 25.76 18.12
C MET A 680 5.27 27.14 18.13
N GLN A 681 4.56 28.20 17.71
CA GLN A 681 5.05 29.57 17.78
C GLN A 681 5.18 30.06 19.23
N ASP A 682 4.25 29.69 20.11
CA ASP A 682 4.33 29.99 21.54
C ASP A 682 5.46 29.19 22.20
N VAL A 683 5.56 27.89 21.90
CA VAL A 683 6.65 27.01 22.35
C VAL A 683 8.03 27.57 21.96
N LEU A 684 8.19 28.03 20.71
CA LEU A 684 9.42 28.67 20.24
C LEU A 684 9.72 29.97 21.00
N LYS A 685 8.71 30.83 21.19
CA LYS A 685 8.82 32.08 21.95
C LYS A 685 9.24 31.84 23.39
N ASP A 686 8.66 30.84 24.05
CA ASP A 686 8.93 30.56 25.46
C ASP A 686 10.27 29.84 25.64
N LEU A 687 10.68 28.95 24.72
CA LEU A 687 12.06 28.43 24.66
C LEU A 687 13.10 29.53 24.43
N LEU A 688 12.82 30.52 23.57
CA LEU A 688 13.69 31.69 23.41
C LEU A 688 13.74 32.54 24.69
N GLY A 689 12.62 32.66 25.41
CA GLY A 689 12.55 33.26 26.75
C GLY A 689 13.46 32.55 27.76
N ILE A 690 13.35 31.23 27.87
CA ILE A 690 14.19 30.38 28.73
C ILE A 690 15.67 30.53 28.34
N GLN A 691 16.01 30.46 27.04
CA GLN A 691 17.38 30.66 26.58
C GLN A 691 17.92 32.08 26.88
N SER A 692 17.05 33.10 26.91
CA SER A 692 17.44 34.47 27.25
C SER A 692 17.85 34.65 28.72
N MET A 693 17.35 33.80 29.63
CA MET A 693 17.78 33.77 31.05
C MET A 693 19.28 33.53 31.19
N ASP A 694 19.94 32.93 30.18
CA ASP A 694 21.38 32.77 30.18
C ASP A 694 22.14 34.12 30.10
N LYS A 695 21.54 35.13 29.47
CA LYS A 695 22.23 36.38 29.07
C LYS A 695 22.00 37.54 30.04
N THR A 696 20.85 37.61 30.70
CA THR A 696 20.43 38.80 31.47
C THR A 696 21.26 39.07 32.73
N ALA A 697 21.91 38.05 33.31
CA ALA A 697 22.70 38.16 34.54
C ALA A 697 24.05 38.88 34.38
N GLY A 698 24.48 39.21 33.16
CA GLY A 698 25.79 39.83 32.88
C GLY A 698 25.81 41.36 32.80
N ALA A 699 24.68 42.05 33.06
CA ALA A 699 24.47 43.44 32.63
C ALA A 699 24.12 44.44 33.75
N THR A 700 24.11 44.03 35.02
CA THR A 700 23.67 44.89 36.14
C THR A 700 24.69 44.95 37.28
N GLU A 701 25.83 45.61 37.03
CA GLU A 701 26.68 46.13 38.12
C GLU A 701 27.45 47.38 37.68
N LYS A 702 26.75 48.53 37.69
CA LYS A 702 27.33 49.89 37.63
C LYS A 702 26.26 50.96 37.89
N GLU A 703 25.85 51.08 39.15
CA GLU A 703 25.10 52.26 39.59
C GLU A 703 26.02 53.49 39.60
N SER A 704 25.46 54.64 39.25
CA SER A 704 26.03 55.96 39.50
C SER A 704 24.88 56.86 39.95
N PRO A 705 24.94 57.46 41.15
CA PRO A 705 23.81 58.20 41.69
C PRO A 705 23.65 59.56 41.01
N GLY A 706 22.41 59.88 40.63
CA GLY A 706 22.03 61.18 40.10
C GLY A 706 20.52 61.28 40.01
N ASP A 707 19.91 62.11 40.86
CA ASP A 707 18.47 62.33 40.90
C ASP A 707 18.00 63.10 39.64
N ASP A 708 16.88 62.67 39.03
CA ASP A 708 15.65 63.49 39.02
C ASP A 708 14.40 62.68 38.62
N VAL A 709 13.21 63.27 38.78
CA VAL A 709 11.90 62.58 38.81
C VAL A 709 11.24 62.39 37.43
N GLY A 710 10.72 61.19 37.12
CA GLY A 710 10.12 60.90 35.81
C GLY A 710 9.20 59.67 35.65
N LEU A 711 8.14 59.54 36.47
CA LEU A 711 6.94 58.69 36.23
C LEU A 711 7.14 57.28 35.61
N LEU A 712 7.53 56.29 36.43
CA LEU A 712 7.34 54.88 36.09
C LEU A 712 5.89 54.42 36.31
N LYS A 713 5.31 53.73 35.32
CA LYS A 713 3.99 53.09 35.43
C LYS A 713 4.16 51.57 35.60
N ASN A 714 4.44 51.15 36.82
CA ASN A 714 4.74 49.76 37.16
C ASN A 714 3.53 48.83 36.92
N ASN A 715 3.71 47.82 36.07
CA ASN A 715 3.00 46.54 36.17
C ASN A 715 4.04 45.48 36.56
N ILE A 716 4.29 45.35 37.87
CA ILE A 716 5.05 44.22 38.42
C ILE A 716 4.12 43.01 38.36
N LEU A 717 4.53 41.93 37.69
CA LEU A 717 3.85 40.65 37.82
C LEU A 717 4.06 40.12 39.24
N SER A 718 2.96 39.96 39.98
CA SER A 718 2.95 39.54 41.37
C SER A 718 3.41 38.09 41.54
N LEU A 719 4.09 37.81 42.66
CA LEU A 719 4.37 36.44 43.10
C LEU A 719 3.07 35.66 43.37
N SER A 720 3.21 34.34 43.45
CA SER A 720 2.14 33.35 43.63
C SER A 720 1.20 33.63 44.81
N PRO A 721 -0.08 33.24 44.71
CA PRO A 721 -0.88 32.85 45.87
C PRO A 721 -0.54 31.40 46.27
N ASP A 722 -0.29 31.19 47.56
CA ASP A 722 -0.02 29.86 48.13
C ASP A 722 -1.25 28.93 48.13
N SER A 723 -0.95 27.64 48.30
CA SER A 723 -1.84 26.49 48.41
C SER A 723 -3.24 26.71 49.02
N VAL A 724 -4.26 26.07 48.43
CA VAL A 724 -5.52 25.71 49.12
C VAL A 724 -5.89 24.25 48.84
N ILE A 725 -5.69 23.38 49.84
CA ILE A 725 -6.25 22.02 49.85
C ILE A 725 -7.73 22.11 50.27
N ALA A 726 -8.65 22.00 49.32
CA ALA A 726 -10.10 22.04 49.58
C ALA A 726 -10.74 20.64 49.51
N LYS A 727 -10.71 19.92 50.63
CA LYS A 727 -11.33 18.59 50.77
C LYS A 727 -12.86 18.70 50.79
N TRP A 728 -13.53 18.35 49.69
CA TRP A 728 -14.99 18.33 49.61
C TRP A 728 -15.59 17.18 50.43
N THR A 729 -16.33 17.51 51.49
CA THR A 729 -17.17 16.59 52.26
C THR A 729 -18.61 17.11 52.31
N SER A 730 -19.52 16.42 51.63
CA SER A 730 -20.91 16.88 51.41
C SER A 730 -21.87 16.45 52.52
N SER A 731 -21.97 17.25 53.58
CA SER A 731 -22.93 17.15 54.69
C SER A 731 -23.12 18.56 55.29
N SER A 732 -24.28 19.05 55.75
CA SER A 732 -25.71 18.63 55.69
C SER A 732 -26.54 19.86 56.17
N THR A 733 -27.87 19.95 56.28
CA THR A 733 -29.05 19.06 56.20
C THR A 733 -30.24 19.92 55.67
N SER A 734 -31.30 19.30 55.15
CA SER A 734 -32.66 19.88 55.19
C SER A 734 -33.67 18.79 55.52
N THR A 735 -34.67 19.12 56.36
CA THR A 735 -35.31 18.14 57.25
C THR A 735 -36.56 17.46 56.66
N THR A 736 -36.77 16.21 57.05
CA THR A 736 -38.01 15.45 56.81
C THR A 736 -39.22 16.15 57.44
N SER A 737 -40.37 16.12 56.75
CA SER A 737 -41.68 16.31 57.37
C SER A 737 -42.70 15.33 56.79
N ILE A 738 -43.46 14.66 57.66
CA ILE A 738 -44.52 13.70 57.30
C ILE A 738 -45.75 14.01 58.15
N SER A 739 -46.86 14.31 57.48
CA SER A 739 -48.26 14.20 57.95
C SER A 739 -49.12 14.35 56.68
N SER A 740 -49.89 13.34 56.25
CA SER A 740 -51.23 12.96 56.76
C SER A 740 -52.22 14.14 56.73
N THR A 741 -53.40 14.05 56.14
CA THR A 741 -54.32 12.90 56.00
C THR A 741 -55.09 12.89 54.68
N GLY A 742 -55.70 11.75 54.33
CA GLY A 742 -56.52 11.54 53.14
C GLY A 742 -56.80 10.07 52.91
#